data_AF-A0A9P9AKM3-F1
#
_entry.id   AF-A0A9P9AKM3-F1
#
_cell.length_a   1.000
_cell.length_b   1.000
_cell.length_c   1.000
_cell.angle_alpha   90.00
_cell.angle_beta   90.00
_cell.angle_gamma   90.00
#
_symmetry.space_group_name_H-M   'P 1'
#
loop_
_entity.id
_entity.type
_entity.pdbx_description
1 polymer ?
#
loop_
_entity_poly.entity_id
_entity_poly.type
_entity_poly.pdbx_seq_one_letter_code
_entity_poly.pdbx_strand_id
1 'polypeptide(L)'
;MQITTLLTTPLNFIYILLCTPWLLSHFLLDVLLYILPWTRPAREWSLNQAARMRVVRLVLLYWSMAKAGNTLTLRPGRERNRLEIIHPQPSEVYTGVLVDTYIQPKSLAMTWTPSRPPPAKSIKSNLTVALHFHGGGFVIGNGRDEDTGYLARTLIRHMGSTHVCTPQYRLSSGKNGRFPAPLQDALTAYLCLVRDKRIPAAQIILSGDSAGANMALGLLRYIRDHGEEHNIPLPAAVALWSPWVDVSGALHQDIKMSPNYKTDYLSKEFGRWGALTISGFGAIDPSSPYLSPLHHPFKLSRDIPMFVHAGEREVLCDDIKAFTERYQEIGWRAHLVVSKASPHDILLLGPKIGFANEAEDAARKAGACLTSSTDIKIDCELCASKITCCLIMTSIATWDIDDLYFDIIIIGAGISGINAAYRIQTEGPSDIRYVILEGRESLGGTWDLFRYPGIRSDSDIFTFGFPWSPWTHKETLAAGDRIKDYITKSAESAGIDQHICYQHGVESANWNSAKKSWELQVRVPGAKEPVAFRSQFILLGTGYYNYETPLQTIIPGIENFQGKIIHPQFWPKDYDYTNQNVVVVGSGATAVTILPSMADKAKRVTMLQRSPGYVFSLPSNSYLTTLLFAVLPASLAHFINRLLWLFRSYLTTLLCKSCPGVAKMIIKRATIQQLPPDISWDPHFKPRYNPWEQRFCACMNGDFFAALRSGKADVVTDKIKMVTETTIELESGAKLNPDVIITATGLKLRFGGGIKFMLDGQLFNVADKFAWRALMLQDVPNLFFMTGYENASWTLGADVSARLFVRILNKMREKKASSAVPRLAQSNMPEKPMMTLNSTYLKNAGDVLPKGGTGQWSPKSNYFVDIAGARFGDISTDLELV
;
A
#
# COMPACT_ATOMS: atom_id res chain seq x y z
N MET A 1 -14.83 -36.45 33.00
CA MET A 1 -15.53 -35.73 34.09
C MET A 1 -15.58 -34.25 33.74
N GLN A 2 -16.76 -33.75 33.33
CA GLN A 2 -17.02 -32.34 32.99
C GLN A 2 -17.27 -31.56 34.29
N ILE A 3 -16.22 -31.04 34.93
CA ILE A 3 -16.35 -30.05 36.01
C ILE A 3 -15.20 -29.06 35.86
N THR A 4 -15.33 -28.07 34.96
CA THR A 4 -14.40 -26.91 34.95
C THR A 4 -14.88 -25.76 34.06
N THR A 5 -15.83 -25.96 33.16
CA THR A 5 -16.32 -24.90 32.26
C THR A 5 -17.42 -24.02 32.87
N LEU A 6 -17.98 -24.36 34.03
CA LEU A 6 -19.09 -23.60 34.65
C LEU A 6 -18.70 -22.75 35.87
N LEU A 7 -17.47 -22.85 36.39
CA LEU A 7 -17.03 -22.12 37.59
C LEU A 7 -15.99 -21.00 37.32
N THR A 8 -15.54 -20.81 36.07
CA THR A 8 -14.37 -19.95 35.76
C THR A 8 -14.66 -18.59 35.12
N THR A 9 -15.92 -18.19 34.92
CA THR A 9 -16.24 -16.94 34.20
C THR A 9 -16.51 -15.72 35.11
N PRO A 10 -17.30 -15.80 36.20
CA PRO A 10 -17.63 -14.61 36.98
C PRO A 10 -16.45 -14.10 37.83
N LEU A 11 -15.73 -15.00 38.50
CA LEU A 11 -14.60 -14.66 39.38
C LEU A 11 -13.40 -14.11 38.61
N ASN A 12 -13.07 -14.70 37.45
CA ASN A 12 -12.01 -14.16 36.58
C ASN A 12 -12.41 -12.80 35.99
N PHE A 13 -13.68 -12.62 35.62
CA PHE A 13 -14.17 -11.33 35.15
C PHE A 13 -14.11 -10.26 36.26
N ILE A 14 -14.53 -10.60 37.48
CA ILE A 14 -14.40 -9.71 38.66
C ILE A 14 -12.94 -9.40 38.94
N TYR A 15 -12.04 -10.39 38.92
CA TYR A 15 -10.60 -10.17 39.10
C TYR A 15 -10.01 -9.25 38.03
N ILE A 16 -10.32 -9.48 36.76
CA ILE A 16 -9.89 -8.60 35.66
C ILE A 16 -10.44 -7.18 35.85
N LEU A 17 -11.72 -7.04 36.22
CA LEU A 17 -12.34 -5.74 36.46
C LEU A 17 -11.67 -4.99 37.62
N LEU A 18 -11.37 -5.68 38.73
CA LEU A 18 -10.71 -5.11 39.90
C LEU A 18 -9.24 -4.74 39.63
N CYS A 19 -8.51 -5.54 38.84
CA CYS A 19 -7.11 -5.26 38.50
C CYS A 19 -6.96 -4.21 37.39
N THR A 20 -7.99 -3.97 36.57
CA THR A 20 -7.91 -3.09 35.39
C THR A 20 -7.52 -1.64 35.73
N PRO A 21 -8.12 -0.97 36.72
CA PRO A 21 -7.70 0.39 37.09
C PRO A 21 -6.22 0.48 37.48
N TRP A 22 -5.71 -0.54 38.19
CA TRP A 22 -4.32 -0.59 38.60
C TRP A 22 -3.35 -0.85 37.43
N LEU A 23 -3.72 -1.75 36.50
CA LEU A 23 -2.92 -2.04 35.30
C LEU A 23 -2.87 -0.85 34.34
N LEU A 24 -4.01 -0.15 34.14
CA LEU A 24 -4.08 1.03 33.29
C LEU A 24 -3.34 2.23 33.87
N SER A 25 -3.40 2.44 35.19
CA SER A 25 -2.65 3.53 35.84
C SER A 25 -1.14 3.31 35.74
N HIS A 26 -0.66 2.07 35.97
CA HIS A 26 0.75 1.73 35.77
C HIS A 26 1.17 1.83 34.30
N PHE A 27 0.31 1.40 33.37
CA PHE A 27 0.56 1.56 31.95
C PHE A 27 0.80 3.03 31.57
N LEU A 28 -0.08 3.94 32.02
CA LEU A 28 0.05 5.37 31.75
C LEU A 28 1.32 5.95 32.38
N LEU A 29 1.62 5.56 33.61
CA LEU A 29 2.85 5.99 34.30
C LEU A 29 4.10 5.53 33.56
N ASP A 30 4.17 4.26 33.15
CA ASP A 30 5.30 3.71 32.39
C ASP A 30 5.51 4.47 31.07
N VAL A 31 4.43 4.70 30.31
CA VAL A 31 4.52 5.43 29.03
C VAL A 31 4.99 6.88 29.23
N LEU A 32 4.54 7.55 30.29
CA LEU A 32 5.02 8.88 30.66
C LEU A 32 6.50 8.86 31.05
N LEU A 33 6.92 7.87 31.85
CA LEU A 33 8.31 7.72 32.24
C LEU A 33 9.20 7.49 31.02
N TYR A 34 8.79 6.67 30.04
CA TYR A 34 9.57 6.34 28.84
C TYR A 34 9.94 7.52 27.95
N ILE A 35 9.34 8.71 28.16
CA ILE A 35 9.78 9.95 27.53
C ILE A 35 11.27 10.18 27.81
N LEU A 36 11.71 9.90 29.05
CA LEU A 36 13.09 9.93 29.47
C LEU A 36 13.83 8.66 29.02
N PRO A 37 14.87 8.72 28.17
CA PRO A 37 15.50 7.52 27.61
C PRO A 37 16.04 6.52 28.66
N TRP A 38 16.51 6.98 29.82
CA TRP A 38 17.10 6.14 30.87
C TRP A 38 16.09 5.33 31.69
N THR A 39 14.79 5.64 31.59
CA THR A 39 13.71 4.90 32.27
C THR A 39 13.09 3.82 31.39
N ARG A 40 13.45 3.77 30.10
CA ARG A 40 12.96 2.75 29.16
C ARG A 40 13.47 1.36 29.54
N PRO A 41 12.73 0.28 29.23
CA PRO A 41 13.16 -1.08 29.54
C PRO A 41 14.50 -1.44 28.88
N ALA A 42 14.73 -0.93 27.66
CA ALA A 42 16.02 -0.93 27.00
C ALA A 42 16.33 0.51 26.55
N ARG A 43 17.53 1.00 26.90
CA ARG A 43 17.95 2.38 26.62
C ARG A 43 18.09 2.64 25.13
N GLU A 44 18.40 1.61 24.33
CA GLU A 44 18.56 1.74 22.88
C GLU A 44 17.22 1.90 22.16
N TRP A 45 16.09 1.59 22.81
CA TRP A 45 14.78 1.68 22.18
C TRP A 45 14.31 3.12 22.03
N SER A 46 13.68 3.39 20.90
CA SER A 46 12.87 4.59 20.72
C SER A 46 11.68 4.59 21.68
N LEU A 47 11.13 5.78 21.96
CA LEU A 47 9.88 5.91 22.72
C LEU A 47 8.74 5.08 22.09
N ASN A 48 8.70 5.04 20.76
CA ASN A 48 7.70 4.29 20.00
C ASN A 48 7.80 2.78 20.26
N GLN A 49 9.01 2.21 20.18
CA GLN A 49 9.25 0.80 20.49
C GLN A 49 8.89 0.47 21.94
N ALA A 50 9.35 1.27 22.90
CA ALA A 50 9.07 1.05 24.32
C ALA A 50 7.56 1.10 24.64
N ALA A 51 6.85 2.10 24.10
CA ALA A 51 5.40 2.23 24.30
C ALA A 51 4.62 1.09 23.63
N ARG A 52 4.94 0.73 22.38
CA ARG A 52 4.27 -0.36 21.67
C ARG A 52 4.48 -1.71 22.34
N MET A 53 5.70 -2.01 22.78
CA MET A 53 6.00 -3.20 23.57
C MET A 53 5.14 -3.29 24.84
N ARG A 54 4.98 -2.15 25.53
CA ARG A 54 4.14 -2.09 26.73
C ARG A 54 2.65 -2.32 26.43
N VAL A 55 2.15 -1.79 25.30
CA VAL A 55 0.78 -2.05 24.82
C VAL A 55 0.57 -3.53 24.52
N VAL A 56 1.46 -4.14 23.71
CA VAL A 56 1.35 -5.56 23.33
C VAL A 56 1.39 -6.46 24.57
N ARG A 57 2.30 -6.19 25.51
CA ARG A 57 2.38 -6.89 26.79
C ARG A 57 1.07 -6.82 27.58
N LEU A 58 0.46 -5.64 27.64
CA LEU A 58 -0.81 -5.45 28.36
C LEU A 58 -1.95 -6.22 27.70
N VAL A 59 -2.08 -6.13 26.37
CA VAL A 59 -3.10 -6.88 25.61
C VAL A 59 -2.94 -8.39 25.81
N LEU A 60 -1.71 -8.90 25.70
CA LEU A 60 -1.42 -10.32 25.88
C LEU A 60 -1.72 -10.79 27.30
N LEU A 61 -1.41 -9.97 28.31
CA LEU A 61 -1.76 -10.24 29.71
C LEU A 61 -3.28 -10.35 29.89
N TYR A 62 -4.06 -9.43 29.33
CA TYR A 62 -5.52 -9.48 29.39
C TYR A 62 -6.09 -10.72 28.71
N TRP A 63 -5.60 -11.07 27.51
CA TRP A 63 -6.01 -12.30 26.83
C TRP A 63 -5.69 -13.56 27.65
N SER A 64 -4.54 -13.57 28.32
CA SER A 64 -4.13 -14.68 29.20
C SER A 64 -5.03 -14.80 30.41
N MET A 65 -5.35 -13.69 31.09
CA MET A 65 -6.25 -13.68 32.24
C MET A 65 -7.68 -14.08 31.85
N ALA A 66 -8.17 -13.59 30.70
CA ALA A 66 -9.49 -13.91 30.19
C ALA A 66 -9.58 -15.32 29.58
N LYS A 67 -8.43 -15.97 29.33
CA LYS A 67 -8.30 -17.22 28.56
C LYS A 67 -9.06 -17.16 27.22
N ALA A 68 -8.99 -16.00 26.56
CA ALA A 68 -9.74 -15.71 25.34
C ALA A 68 -8.94 -16.16 24.11
N GLY A 69 -9.14 -17.41 23.69
CA GLY A 69 -8.55 -17.96 22.46
C GLY A 69 -9.24 -17.47 21.18
N ASN A 70 -8.55 -17.52 20.03
CA ASN A 70 -9.16 -17.21 18.74
C ASN A 70 -10.14 -18.33 18.31
N THR A 71 -11.24 -17.92 17.66
CA THR A 71 -12.13 -18.85 16.96
C THR A 71 -11.70 -18.93 15.49
N LEU A 72 -11.17 -20.08 15.07
CA LEU A 72 -10.75 -20.30 13.69
C LEU A 72 -11.96 -20.56 12.79
N THR A 73 -11.98 -19.94 11.62
CA THR A 73 -13.03 -20.11 10.61
C THR A 73 -12.45 -20.66 9.31
N LEU A 74 -13.15 -21.61 8.71
CA LEU A 74 -12.81 -22.16 7.38
C LEU A 74 -13.43 -21.33 6.24
N ARG A 75 -14.31 -20.37 6.55
CA ARG A 75 -14.96 -19.55 5.53
C ARG A 75 -13.96 -18.60 4.87
N PRO A 76 -13.95 -18.49 3.53
CA PRO A 76 -13.15 -17.48 2.85
C PRO A 76 -13.46 -16.09 3.40
N GLY A 77 -12.42 -15.39 3.88
CA GLY A 77 -12.51 -14.02 4.38
C GLY A 77 -12.01 -13.01 3.35
N ARG A 78 -11.15 -12.08 3.78
CA ARG A 78 -10.48 -11.11 2.88
C ARG A 78 -9.52 -11.80 1.91
N GLU A 79 -9.05 -12.99 2.26
CA GLU A 79 -8.07 -13.78 1.52
C GLU A 79 -8.69 -14.45 0.29
N ARG A 80 -10.02 -14.61 0.25
CA ARG A 80 -10.76 -15.17 -0.89
C ARG A 80 -10.14 -16.48 -1.41
N ASN A 81 -9.72 -16.52 -2.68
CA ASN A 81 -9.12 -17.69 -3.31
C ASN A 81 -7.73 -18.03 -2.76
N ARG A 82 -7.06 -17.15 -2.03
CA ARG A 82 -5.79 -17.50 -1.37
C ARG A 82 -5.99 -18.39 -0.16
N LEU A 83 -7.17 -18.36 0.47
CA LEU A 83 -7.53 -19.32 1.50
C LEU A 83 -7.92 -20.63 0.84
N GLU A 84 -7.23 -21.71 1.20
CA GLU A 84 -7.47 -23.06 0.71
C GLU A 84 -7.86 -23.96 1.87
N ILE A 85 -8.95 -24.71 1.72
CA ILE A 85 -9.32 -25.74 2.69
C ILE A 85 -8.58 -27.01 2.29
N ILE A 86 -7.85 -27.59 3.24
CA ILE A 86 -7.11 -28.84 3.07
C ILE A 86 -7.72 -29.92 3.97
N HIS A 87 -7.63 -31.16 3.52
CA HIS A 87 -8.27 -32.31 4.16
C HIS A 87 -7.23 -33.27 4.74
N PRO A 88 -7.56 -33.97 5.84
CA PRO A 88 -6.72 -35.03 6.38
C PRO A 88 -6.39 -36.11 5.36
N GLN A 89 -5.21 -36.71 5.52
CA GLN A 89 -4.74 -37.84 4.73
C GLN A 89 -5.34 -39.16 5.29
N PRO A 90 -5.11 -40.33 4.65
CA PRO A 90 -5.55 -41.62 5.19
C PRO A 90 -5.06 -41.84 6.63
N SER A 91 -5.86 -42.47 7.49
CA SER A 91 -5.56 -42.61 8.93
C SER A 91 -4.23 -43.30 9.23
N GLU A 92 -3.76 -44.14 8.31
CA GLU A 92 -2.49 -44.88 8.41
C GLU A 92 -1.27 -43.97 8.58
N VAL A 93 -1.28 -42.73 8.06
CA VAL A 93 -0.14 -41.82 8.22
C VAL A 93 -0.10 -41.09 9.56
N TYR A 94 -1.12 -41.24 10.41
CA TYR A 94 -1.20 -40.62 11.73
C TYR A 94 -0.95 -41.66 12.82
N THR A 95 0.31 -42.08 12.97
CA THR A 95 0.72 -43.15 13.88
C THR A 95 1.51 -42.60 15.07
N GLY A 96 1.86 -43.49 16.01
CA GLY A 96 2.68 -43.16 17.18
C GLY A 96 2.07 -42.02 18.00
N VAL A 97 2.83 -40.93 18.12
CA VAL A 97 2.45 -39.77 18.94
C VAL A 97 1.18 -39.03 18.44
N LEU A 98 0.76 -39.28 17.21
CA LEU A 98 -0.41 -38.64 16.60
C LEU A 98 -1.73 -39.35 16.89
N VAL A 99 -1.70 -40.54 17.50
CA VAL A 99 -2.89 -41.32 17.85
C VAL A 99 -3.44 -40.84 19.20
N ASP A 100 -4.71 -40.45 19.23
CA ASP A 100 -5.39 -40.04 20.47
C ASP A 100 -6.87 -40.43 20.44
N THR A 101 -7.38 -40.92 21.57
CA THR A 101 -8.77 -41.39 21.71
C THR A 101 -9.82 -40.32 21.38
N TYR A 102 -9.52 -39.04 21.65
CA TYR A 102 -10.46 -37.92 21.53
C TYR A 102 -10.10 -36.94 20.41
N ILE A 103 -8.84 -36.94 19.97
CA ILE A 103 -8.29 -36.01 19.00
C ILE A 103 -7.98 -36.74 17.70
N GLN A 104 -8.83 -36.47 16.71
CA GLN A 104 -8.71 -37.01 15.36
C GLN A 104 -8.30 -35.91 14.37
N PRO A 105 -7.61 -36.24 13.27
CA PRO A 105 -7.28 -35.31 12.19
C PRO A 105 -8.54 -34.64 11.63
N LYS A 106 -8.46 -33.34 11.31
CA LYS A 106 -9.59 -32.57 10.76
C LYS A 106 -9.16 -31.66 9.62
N SER A 107 -10.12 -31.29 8.78
CA SER A 107 -9.89 -30.28 7.76
C SER A 107 -9.50 -28.95 8.41
N LEU A 108 -8.53 -28.28 7.82
CA LEU A 108 -8.10 -26.93 8.21
C LEU A 108 -8.00 -26.04 6.98
N ALA A 109 -7.80 -24.75 7.19
CA ALA A 109 -7.61 -23.80 6.11
C ALA A 109 -6.19 -23.21 6.14
N MET A 110 -5.60 -23.02 4.97
CA MET A 110 -4.25 -22.55 4.75
C MET A 110 -4.28 -21.33 3.83
N THR A 111 -3.64 -20.23 4.24
CA THR A 111 -3.57 -19.01 3.43
C THR A 111 -2.31 -19.01 2.61
N TRP A 112 -2.43 -18.74 1.31
CA TRP A 112 -1.30 -18.59 0.40
C TRP A 112 -0.94 -17.12 0.17
N THR A 113 0.36 -16.81 0.07
CA THR A 113 0.89 -15.50 -0.30
C THR A 113 2.01 -15.68 -1.33
N PRO A 114 2.04 -14.90 -2.44
CA PRO A 114 1.05 -13.89 -2.83
C PRO A 114 -0.23 -14.50 -3.42
N SER A 115 -0.16 -15.73 -3.93
CA SER A 115 -1.28 -16.47 -4.53
C SER A 115 -1.07 -17.97 -4.35
N ARG A 116 -2.01 -18.81 -4.79
CA ARG A 116 -1.80 -20.28 -4.81
C ARG A 116 -0.71 -20.65 -5.83
N PRO A 117 0.08 -21.70 -5.59
CA PRO A 117 1.09 -22.14 -6.53
C PRO A 117 0.43 -22.65 -7.82
N PRO A 118 1.17 -22.66 -8.95
CA PRO A 118 0.66 -23.20 -10.20
C PRO A 118 0.30 -24.69 -10.06
N PRO A 119 -0.54 -25.24 -10.96
CA PRO A 119 -0.85 -26.67 -10.98
C PRO A 119 0.42 -27.52 -11.08
N ALA A 120 0.39 -28.73 -10.53
CA ALA A 120 1.53 -29.64 -10.45
C ALA A 120 2.36 -29.78 -11.75
N LYS A 121 1.68 -29.83 -12.91
CA LYS A 121 2.33 -29.96 -14.23
C LYS A 121 3.14 -28.73 -14.66
N SER A 122 2.96 -27.60 -13.98
CA SER A 122 3.51 -26.29 -14.31
C SER A 122 4.42 -25.75 -13.21
N ILE A 123 4.76 -26.57 -12.21
CA ILE A 123 5.72 -26.21 -11.16
C ILE A 123 7.10 -26.08 -11.81
N LYS A 124 7.66 -24.87 -11.76
CA LYS A 124 9.00 -24.57 -12.25
C LYS A 124 10.06 -24.95 -11.22
N SER A 125 11.30 -25.16 -11.67
CA SER A 125 12.42 -25.52 -10.80
C SER A 125 12.81 -24.43 -9.80
N ASN A 126 12.43 -23.16 -10.04
CA ASN A 126 12.68 -22.03 -9.15
C ASN A 126 11.54 -21.75 -8.14
N LEU A 127 10.50 -22.60 -8.09
CA LEU A 127 9.48 -22.48 -7.04
C LEU A 127 10.12 -22.82 -5.69
N THR A 128 9.97 -21.92 -4.72
CA THR A 128 10.36 -22.13 -3.32
C THR A 128 9.18 -21.78 -2.42
N VAL A 129 8.70 -22.73 -1.64
CA VAL A 129 7.53 -22.59 -0.76
C VAL A 129 7.95 -22.67 0.70
N ALA A 130 7.71 -21.63 1.48
CA ALA A 130 7.81 -21.69 2.93
C ALA A 130 6.45 -22.15 3.52
N LEU A 131 6.43 -23.33 4.14
CA LEU A 131 5.32 -23.76 4.99
C LEU A 131 5.55 -23.18 6.38
N HIS A 132 4.83 -22.10 6.71
CA HIS A 132 5.09 -21.34 7.92
C HIS A 132 3.97 -21.50 8.96
N PHE A 133 4.33 -21.98 10.15
CA PHE A 133 3.41 -22.10 11.28
C PHE A 133 3.54 -20.92 12.23
N HIS A 134 2.43 -20.24 12.50
CA HIS A 134 2.44 -19.06 13.36
C HIS A 134 2.61 -19.40 14.85
N GLY A 135 3.15 -18.46 15.62
CA GLY A 135 3.27 -18.52 17.07
C GLY A 135 1.96 -18.25 17.80
N GLY A 136 2.05 -17.66 19.00
CA GLY A 136 0.89 -17.41 19.87
C GLY A 136 0.68 -18.48 20.95
N GLY A 137 1.76 -19.17 21.36
CA GLY A 137 1.75 -20.06 22.52
C GLY A 137 0.79 -21.25 22.41
N PHE A 138 0.45 -21.67 21.17
CA PHE A 138 -0.60 -22.63 20.84
C PHE A 138 -2.03 -22.23 21.26
N VAL A 139 -2.26 -21.02 21.78
CA VAL A 139 -3.56 -20.62 22.37
C VAL A 139 -4.25 -19.52 21.59
N ILE A 140 -3.48 -18.73 20.84
CA ILE A 140 -3.96 -17.61 20.02
C ILE A 140 -3.22 -17.61 18.68
N GLY A 141 -3.68 -16.75 17.76
CA GLY A 141 -3.09 -16.57 16.44
C GLY A 141 -3.93 -17.20 15.33
N ASN A 142 -3.62 -16.79 14.11
CA ASN A 142 -4.35 -17.19 12.92
C ASN A 142 -3.40 -17.27 11.72
N GLY A 143 -3.50 -18.34 10.92
CA GLY A 143 -2.80 -18.45 9.61
C GLY A 143 -3.32 -17.49 8.53
N ARG A 144 -4.02 -16.39 8.87
CA ARG A 144 -4.57 -15.39 7.95
C ARG A 144 -3.73 -14.12 7.90
N ASP A 145 -4.01 -13.30 6.89
CA ASP A 145 -3.28 -12.05 6.63
C ASP A 145 -3.26 -11.07 7.80
N GLU A 146 -4.27 -11.09 8.67
CA GLU A 146 -4.35 -10.22 9.85
C GLU A 146 -3.22 -10.43 10.86
N ASP A 147 -2.74 -11.67 10.95
CA ASP A 147 -1.67 -12.08 11.85
C ASP A 147 -0.38 -12.38 11.07
N THR A 148 -0.49 -13.08 9.95
CA THR A 148 0.67 -13.60 9.20
C THR A 148 0.94 -12.87 7.87
N GLY A 149 0.10 -11.91 7.47
CA GLY A 149 0.28 -11.24 6.18
C GLY A 149 1.60 -10.44 6.10
N TYR A 150 2.00 -9.82 7.21
CA TYR A 150 3.29 -9.14 7.31
C TYR A 150 4.45 -10.12 7.16
N LEU A 151 4.49 -11.16 8.02
CA LEU A 151 5.58 -12.15 8.01
C LEU A 151 5.72 -12.80 6.64
N ALA A 152 4.60 -13.19 6.00
CA ALA A 152 4.63 -13.86 4.71
C ALA A 152 5.25 -12.97 3.62
N ARG A 153 4.90 -11.67 3.58
CA ARG A 153 5.50 -10.72 2.65
C ARG A 153 6.98 -10.47 2.95
N THR A 154 7.37 -10.42 4.22
CA THR A 154 8.76 -10.25 4.63
C THR A 154 9.62 -11.44 4.18
N LEU A 155 9.14 -12.67 4.37
CA LEU A 155 9.83 -13.87 3.90
C LEU A 155 9.94 -13.92 2.37
N ILE A 156 8.90 -13.52 1.64
CA ILE A 156 8.97 -13.46 0.16
C ILE A 156 10.03 -12.45 -0.29
N ARG A 157 10.00 -11.23 0.27
CA ARG A 157 10.89 -10.14 -0.17
C ARG A 157 12.34 -10.32 0.24
N HIS A 158 12.60 -10.92 1.39
CA HIS A 158 13.93 -10.87 1.99
C HIS A 158 14.55 -12.24 2.24
N MET A 159 13.75 -13.28 2.52
CA MET A 159 14.25 -14.66 2.59
C MET A 159 14.34 -15.31 1.19
N GLY A 160 13.68 -14.73 0.18
CA GLY A 160 13.71 -15.20 -1.21
C GLY A 160 12.80 -16.41 -1.48
N SER A 161 11.79 -16.62 -0.64
CA SER A 161 10.71 -17.56 -0.94
C SER A 161 9.81 -17.01 -2.05
N THR A 162 9.44 -17.85 -3.02
CA THR A 162 8.46 -17.44 -4.04
C THR A 162 7.04 -17.38 -3.48
N HIS A 163 6.74 -18.29 -2.55
CA HIS A 163 5.43 -18.44 -1.93
C HIS A 163 5.58 -18.74 -0.44
N VAL A 164 4.64 -18.27 0.35
CA VAL A 164 4.48 -18.63 1.77
C VAL A 164 3.07 -19.14 1.97
N CYS A 165 2.93 -20.26 2.66
CA CYS A 165 1.64 -20.80 3.06
C CYS A 165 1.56 -20.93 4.57
N THR A 166 0.46 -20.41 5.15
CA THR A 166 0.26 -20.29 6.61
C THR A 166 -1.01 -21.04 7.03
N PRO A 167 -0.88 -22.23 7.63
CA PRO A 167 -2.02 -23.01 8.10
C PRO A 167 -2.67 -22.41 9.36
N GLN A 168 -4.00 -22.47 9.43
CA GLN A 168 -4.78 -22.23 10.65
C GLN A 168 -4.87 -23.53 11.46
N TYR A 169 -3.77 -23.92 12.11
CA TYR A 169 -3.75 -25.13 12.95
C TYR A 169 -4.62 -24.95 14.20
N ARG A 170 -5.20 -26.03 14.71
CA ARG A 170 -6.08 -26.02 15.89
C ARG A 170 -5.34 -25.49 17.11
N LEU A 171 -5.92 -24.47 17.76
CA LEU A 171 -5.39 -23.88 18.98
C LEU A 171 -5.83 -24.67 20.21
N SER A 172 -4.91 -24.88 21.15
CA SER A 172 -5.10 -25.58 22.42
C SER A 172 -6.07 -24.92 23.39
N SER A 173 -6.33 -23.62 23.23
CA SER A 173 -7.40 -22.91 23.93
C SER A 173 -8.81 -23.34 23.48
N GLY A 174 -8.93 -23.94 22.30
CA GLY A 174 -10.17 -24.44 21.73
C GLY A 174 -10.49 -25.89 22.12
N LYS A 175 -11.71 -26.34 21.79
CA LYS A 175 -12.13 -27.73 22.00
C LYS A 175 -11.29 -28.68 21.16
N ASN A 176 -10.74 -29.73 21.77
CA ASN A 176 -9.91 -30.76 21.14
C ASN A 176 -8.67 -30.18 20.41
N GLY A 177 -8.13 -29.07 20.91
CA GLY A 177 -6.93 -28.42 20.36
C GLY A 177 -5.63 -28.72 21.10
N ARG A 178 -5.66 -29.46 22.21
CA ARG A 178 -4.44 -29.90 22.91
C ARG A 178 -3.58 -30.79 22.00
N PHE A 179 -2.35 -31.04 22.38
CA PHE A 179 -1.50 -32.02 21.70
C PHE A 179 -2.20 -33.40 21.66
N PRO A 180 -2.21 -34.13 20.52
CA PRO A 180 -1.43 -33.92 19.30
C PRO A 180 -2.13 -33.10 18.19
N ALA A 181 -3.23 -32.40 18.45
CA ALA A 181 -4.03 -31.73 17.41
C ALA A 181 -3.21 -30.77 16.50
N PRO A 182 -2.35 -29.88 17.03
CA PRO A 182 -1.54 -29.00 16.18
C PRO A 182 -0.58 -29.79 15.29
N LEU A 183 0.03 -30.87 15.82
CA LEU A 183 0.98 -31.68 15.06
C LEU A 183 0.29 -32.50 13.96
N GLN A 184 -0.92 -33.02 14.20
CA GLN A 184 -1.76 -33.62 13.15
C GLN A 184 -2.04 -32.61 12.02
N ASP A 185 -2.32 -31.36 12.36
CA ASP A 185 -2.61 -30.30 11.38
C ASP A 185 -1.35 -29.89 10.60
N ALA A 186 -0.19 -29.85 11.27
CA ALA A 186 1.10 -29.61 10.63
C ALA A 186 1.45 -30.71 9.62
N LEU A 187 1.26 -31.98 9.99
CA LEU A 187 1.46 -33.11 9.09
C LEU A 187 0.51 -33.04 7.89
N THR A 188 -0.77 -32.72 8.14
CA THR A 188 -1.78 -32.55 7.09
C THR A 188 -1.40 -31.46 6.09
N ALA A 189 -0.92 -30.32 6.58
CA ALA A 189 -0.45 -29.22 5.72
C ALA A 189 0.77 -29.62 4.89
N TYR A 190 1.77 -30.27 5.50
CA TYR A 190 2.96 -30.72 4.79
C TYR A 190 2.64 -31.74 3.70
N LEU A 191 1.83 -32.75 4.04
CA LEU A 191 1.42 -33.78 3.08
C LEU A 191 0.56 -33.22 1.94
N CYS A 192 -0.26 -32.19 2.19
CA CYS A 192 -0.96 -31.49 1.13
C CYS A 192 0.01 -30.89 0.10
N LEU A 193 1.13 -30.31 0.54
CA LEU A 193 2.14 -29.77 -0.37
C LEU A 193 2.81 -30.87 -1.20
N VAL A 194 3.28 -31.95 -0.56
CA VAL A 194 4.07 -32.97 -1.25
C VAL A 194 3.22 -33.97 -2.05
N ARG A 195 2.02 -34.32 -1.60
CA ARG A 195 1.16 -35.32 -2.25
C ARG A 195 0.11 -34.68 -3.15
N ASP A 196 -0.68 -33.75 -2.62
CA ASP A 196 -1.82 -33.19 -3.35
C ASP A 196 -1.37 -32.14 -4.37
N LYS A 197 -0.46 -31.23 -3.96
CA LYS A 197 0.12 -30.20 -4.84
C LYS A 197 1.33 -30.70 -5.63
N ARG A 198 1.91 -31.84 -5.24
CA ARG A 198 3.11 -32.42 -5.85
C ARG A 198 4.29 -31.45 -5.93
N ILE A 199 4.42 -30.60 -4.92
CA ILE A 199 5.59 -29.73 -4.78
C ILE A 199 6.75 -30.60 -4.30
N PRO A 200 7.87 -30.68 -5.04
CA PRO A 200 9.05 -31.40 -4.61
C PRO A 200 9.49 -30.96 -3.21
N ALA A 201 9.81 -31.92 -2.32
CA ALA A 201 10.25 -31.59 -0.97
C ALA A 201 11.54 -30.75 -0.93
N ALA A 202 12.37 -30.88 -1.97
CA ALA A 202 13.55 -30.04 -2.21
C ALA A 202 13.24 -28.56 -2.49
N GLN A 203 11.97 -28.21 -2.71
CA GLN A 203 11.47 -26.85 -2.90
C GLN A 203 10.70 -26.31 -1.68
N ILE A 204 10.66 -27.06 -0.58
CA ILE A 204 9.89 -26.69 0.62
C ILE A 204 10.85 -26.32 1.75
N ILE A 205 10.66 -25.11 2.30
CA ILE A 205 11.28 -24.67 3.55
C ILE A 205 10.24 -24.84 4.66
N LEU A 206 10.56 -25.62 5.68
CA LEU A 206 9.70 -25.72 6.86
C LEU A 206 10.01 -24.57 7.81
N SER A 207 9.00 -23.79 8.19
CA SER A 207 9.21 -22.60 9.00
C SER A 207 8.16 -22.43 10.08
N GLY A 208 8.52 -21.71 11.14
CA GLY A 208 7.56 -21.25 12.12
C GLY A 208 8.18 -20.31 13.14
N ASP A 209 7.34 -19.52 13.80
CA ASP A 209 7.74 -18.62 14.87
C ASP A 209 7.21 -19.10 16.23
N SER A 210 7.98 -18.89 17.31
CA SER A 210 7.57 -19.18 18.69
C SER A 210 7.02 -20.62 18.85
N ALA A 211 5.76 -20.78 19.24
CA ALA A 211 5.06 -22.08 19.31
C ALA A 211 4.94 -22.80 17.95
N GLY A 212 4.82 -22.07 16.85
CA GLY A 212 4.80 -22.64 15.50
C GLY A 212 6.17 -23.21 15.11
N ALA A 213 7.27 -22.62 15.58
CA ALA A 213 8.61 -23.17 15.40
C ALA A 213 8.80 -24.49 16.17
N ASN A 214 8.24 -24.59 17.39
CA ASN A 214 8.18 -25.83 18.15
C ASN A 214 7.43 -26.92 17.36
N MET A 215 6.30 -26.56 16.76
CA MET A 215 5.51 -27.48 15.93
C MET A 215 6.26 -27.92 14.66
N ALA A 216 7.02 -27.02 14.02
CA ALA A 216 7.89 -27.35 12.89
C ALA A 216 8.95 -28.39 13.28
N LEU A 217 9.58 -28.23 14.45
CA LEU A 217 10.53 -29.21 15.01
C LEU A 217 9.84 -30.55 15.32
N GLY A 218 8.65 -30.52 15.91
CA GLY A 218 7.85 -31.72 16.17
C GLY A 218 7.52 -32.48 14.89
N LEU A 219 7.19 -31.78 13.80
CA LEU A 219 6.92 -32.40 12.50
C LEU A 219 8.19 -33.04 11.91
N LEU A 220 9.35 -32.39 12.01
CA LEU A 220 10.62 -32.99 11.57
C LEU A 220 10.96 -34.26 12.35
N ARG A 221 10.76 -34.25 13.67
CA ARG A 221 10.93 -35.45 14.49
C ARG A 221 9.98 -36.56 14.05
N TYR A 222 8.72 -36.23 13.75
CA TYR A 222 7.77 -37.20 13.23
C TYR A 222 8.20 -37.80 11.88
N ILE A 223 8.65 -36.96 10.94
CA ILE A 223 9.16 -37.42 9.64
C ILE A 223 10.41 -38.28 9.81
N ARG A 224 11.28 -37.98 10.79
CA ARG A 224 12.41 -38.86 11.13
C ARG A 224 11.94 -40.26 11.55
N ASP A 225 10.94 -40.33 12.43
CA ASP A 225 10.53 -41.59 13.05
C ASP A 225 9.63 -42.45 12.16
N HIS A 226 8.80 -41.81 11.33
CA HIS A 226 7.73 -42.46 10.57
C HIS A 226 7.77 -42.14 9.07
N GLY A 227 8.68 -41.28 8.62
CA GLY A 227 8.69 -40.82 7.23
C GLY A 227 9.05 -41.90 6.23
N GLU A 228 9.95 -42.84 6.57
CA GLU A 228 10.31 -43.95 5.69
C GLU A 228 9.12 -44.92 5.50
N GLU A 229 8.47 -45.29 6.60
CA GLU A 229 7.28 -46.16 6.60
C GLU A 229 6.15 -45.58 5.74
N HIS A 230 5.92 -44.27 5.82
CA HIS A 230 4.81 -43.58 5.16
C HIS A 230 5.20 -42.83 3.89
N ASN A 231 6.43 -43.02 3.39
CA ASN A 231 6.99 -42.32 2.23
C ASN A 231 6.81 -40.78 2.29
N ILE A 232 7.20 -40.19 3.41
CA ILE A 232 7.15 -38.76 3.69
C ILE A 232 8.57 -38.20 3.55
N PRO A 233 8.88 -37.43 2.49
CA PRO A 233 10.22 -36.91 2.28
C PRO A 233 10.57 -35.80 3.29
N LEU A 234 11.87 -35.56 3.50
CA LEU A 234 12.36 -34.43 4.28
C LEU A 234 12.30 -33.12 3.46
N PRO A 235 11.95 -31.97 4.08
CA PRO A 235 12.02 -30.67 3.43
C PRO A 235 13.47 -30.28 3.10
N ALA A 236 13.63 -29.25 2.29
CA ALA A 236 14.95 -28.77 1.85
C ALA A 236 15.72 -28.08 2.98
N ALA A 237 15.03 -27.33 3.83
CA ALA A 237 15.60 -26.61 4.95
C ALA A 237 14.56 -26.29 6.03
N VAL A 238 15.04 -25.75 7.15
CA VAL A 238 14.22 -25.33 8.29
C VAL A 238 14.56 -23.90 8.68
N ALA A 239 13.56 -23.05 8.92
CA ALA A 239 13.75 -21.67 9.39
C ALA A 239 12.88 -21.39 10.64
N LEU A 240 13.52 -21.32 11.80
CA LEU A 240 12.91 -21.18 13.12
C LEU A 240 13.10 -19.77 13.65
N TRP A 241 12.02 -19.12 14.06
CA TRP A 241 12.02 -17.73 14.51
C TRP A 241 11.62 -17.65 15.98
N SER A 242 12.52 -17.17 16.84
CA SER A 242 12.32 -17.13 18.30
C SER A 242 11.68 -18.43 18.87
N PRO A 243 12.22 -19.63 18.56
CA PRO A 243 11.49 -20.87 18.80
C PRO A 243 11.25 -21.14 20.28
N TRP A 244 10.02 -21.57 20.62
CA TRP A 244 9.72 -21.98 22.00
C TRP A 244 10.15 -23.43 22.22
N VAL A 245 11.37 -23.64 22.71
CA VAL A 245 12.04 -24.96 22.74
C VAL A 245 11.89 -25.75 24.05
N ASP A 246 11.30 -25.14 25.09
CA ASP A 246 11.00 -25.79 26.37
C ASP A 246 9.62 -25.35 26.90
N VAL A 247 8.58 -26.11 26.55
CA VAL A 247 7.22 -25.88 27.04
C VAL A 247 7.10 -26.24 28.52
N SER A 248 7.84 -27.25 28.99
CA SER A 248 7.83 -27.68 30.40
C SER A 248 8.39 -26.60 31.33
N GLY A 249 9.41 -25.87 30.88
CA GLY A 249 10.03 -24.76 31.60
C GLY A 249 9.02 -23.70 32.02
N ALA A 250 8.00 -23.41 31.19
CA ALA A 250 6.96 -22.44 31.52
C ALA A 250 6.09 -22.82 32.73
N LEU A 251 6.02 -24.11 33.10
CA LEU A 251 5.26 -24.59 34.27
C LEU A 251 6.08 -24.62 35.55
N HIS A 252 7.39 -24.88 35.43
CA HIS A 252 8.28 -25.17 36.56
C HIS A 252 9.25 -24.03 36.90
N GLN A 253 9.59 -23.19 35.93
CA GLN A 253 10.50 -22.06 36.10
C GLN A 253 9.73 -20.74 36.21
N ASP A 254 10.28 -19.77 36.94
CA ASP A 254 9.73 -18.42 36.96
C ASP A 254 10.39 -17.55 35.89
N ILE A 255 9.68 -17.32 34.79
CA ILE A 255 10.13 -16.47 33.66
C ILE A 255 10.51 -15.04 34.11
N LYS A 256 10.03 -14.58 35.28
CA LYS A 256 10.40 -13.29 35.86
C LYS A 256 11.88 -13.20 36.24
N MET A 257 12.55 -14.34 36.40
CA MET A 257 13.99 -14.42 36.68
C MET A 257 14.86 -14.16 35.46
N SER A 258 14.28 -14.19 34.24
CA SER A 258 15.02 -13.84 33.02
C SER A 258 15.47 -12.38 33.08
N PRO A 259 16.74 -12.07 32.73
CA PRO A 259 17.23 -10.69 32.63
C PRO A 259 16.44 -9.87 31.60
N ASN A 260 15.83 -10.55 30.63
CA ASN A 260 15.05 -9.96 29.54
C ASN A 260 13.56 -9.82 29.84
N TYR A 261 13.08 -10.22 31.04
CA TYR A 261 11.65 -10.15 31.36
C TYR A 261 11.05 -8.74 31.30
N LYS A 262 11.86 -7.70 31.54
CA LYS A 262 11.41 -6.31 31.41
C LYS A 262 11.35 -5.83 29.95
N THR A 263 12.16 -6.41 29.08
CA THR A 263 12.30 -6.05 27.67
C THR A 263 11.50 -6.95 26.73
N ASP A 264 10.67 -7.83 27.27
CA ASP A 264 9.80 -8.70 26.49
C ASP A 264 8.31 -8.42 26.79
N TYR A 265 7.46 -8.75 25.82
CA TYR A 265 6.02 -8.74 25.96
C TYR A 265 5.46 -10.06 26.50
N LEU A 266 6.23 -11.15 26.46
CA LEU A 266 5.81 -12.44 27.02
C LEU A 266 5.66 -12.33 28.55
N SER A 267 4.51 -12.77 29.06
CA SER A 267 4.22 -12.81 30.49
C SER A 267 4.21 -14.24 31.02
N LYS A 268 4.39 -14.38 32.34
CA LYS A 268 4.26 -15.66 33.05
C LYS A 268 2.91 -16.31 32.82
N GLU A 269 1.86 -15.49 32.84
CA GLU A 269 0.46 -15.92 32.67
C GLU A 269 0.25 -16.49 31.27
N PHE A 270 0.81 -15.86 30.24
CA PHE A 270 0.70 -16.32 28.86
C PHE A 270 1.42 -17.66 28.62
N GLY A 271 2.69 -17.76 29.05
CA GLY A 271 3.48 -18.98 28.91
C GLY A 271 2.85 -20.16 29.66
N ARG A 272 2.38 -19.94 30.91
CA ARG A 272 1.67 -20.97 31.68
C ARG A 272 0.35 -21.36 31.06
N TRP A 273 -0.40 -20.41 30.52
CA TRP A 273 -1.66 -20.72 29.84
C TRP A 273 -1.42 -21.66 28.65
N GLY A 274 -0.47 -21.32 27.78
CA GLY A 274 -0.09 -22.16 26.64
C GLY A 274 0.36 -23.55 27.04
N ALA A 275 1.28 -23.66 28.01
CA ALA A 275 1.81 -24.94 28.48
C ALA A 275 0.74 -25.82 29.14
N LEU A 276 -0.18 -25.24 29.91
CA LEU A 276 -1.29 -25.98 30.53
C LEU A 276 -2.30 -26.48 29.50
N THR A 277 -2.67 -25.68 28.51
CA THR A 277 -3.67 -26.10 27.53
C THR A 277 -3.11 -27.08 26.51
N ILE A 278 -1.87 -26.90 26.04
CA ILE A 278 -1.26 -27.81 25.06
C ILE A 278 -1.02 -29.20 25.66
N SER A 279 -0.66 -29.27 26.95
CA SER A 279 -0.54 -30.53 27.71
C SER A 279 -1.89 -31.14 28.11
N GLY A 280 -3.02 -30.48 27.81
CA GLY A 280 -4.33 -30.96 28.23
C GLY A 280 -4.49 -31.00 29.75
N PHE A 281 -3.88 -30.05 30.46
CA PHE A 281 -3.82 -29.99 31.93
C PHE A 281 -3.17 -31.23 32.56
N GLY A 282 -2.07 -31.71 31.95
CA GLY A 282 -1.31 -32.87 32.42
C GLY A 282 -1.72 -34.20 31.77
N ALA A 283 -2.63 -34.20 30.80
CA ALA A 283 -2.95 -35.39 30.00
C ALA A 283 -1.77 -35.84 29.12
N ILE A 284 -0.92 -34.90 28.72
CA ILE A 284 0.31 -35.12 27.96
C ILE A 284 1.46 -34.53 28.77
N ASP A 285 2.58 -35.24 28.85
CA ASP A 285 3.79 -34.74 29.49
C ASP A 285 4.36 -33.54 28.70
N PRO A 286 4.41 -32.32 29.27
CA PRO A 286 4.96 -31.15 28.59
C PRO A 286 6.48 -31.25 28.37
N SER A 287 7.18 -32.14 29.09
CA SER A 287 8.61 -32.42 28.88
C SER A 287 8.87 -33.39 27.73
N SER A 288 7.81 -33.87 27.06
CA SER A 288 7.87 -34.73 25.87
C SER A 288 8.85 -34.20 24.81
N PRO A 289 9.55 -35.09 24.07
CA PRO A 289 10.43 -34.71 22.97
C PRO A 289 9.80 -33.85 21.86
N TYR A 290 8.47 -33.85 21.75
CA TYR A 290 7.72 -33.04 20.78
C TYR A 290 7.35 -31.65 21.29
N LEU A 291 7.33 -31.44 22.62
CA LEU A 291 6.95 -30.17 23.25
C LEU A 291 8.15 -29.43 23.86
N SER A 292 9.18 -30.15 24.29
CA SER A 292 10.39 -29.55 24.88
C SER A 292 11.67 -30.04 24.20
N PRO A 293 11.84 -29.78 22.88
CA PRO A 293 12.96 -30.31 22.10
C PRO A 293 14.37 -29.90 22.60
N LEU A 294 14.50 -28.83 23.39
CA LEU A 294 15.77 -28.43 24.04
C LEU A 294 16.45 -29.58 24.79
N HIS A 295 15.67 -30.45 25.42
CA HIS A 295 16.17 -31.56 26.24
C HIS A 295 16.30 -32.88 25.50
N HIS A 296 15.91 -32.92 24.22
CA HIS A 296 15.79 -34.16 23.44
C HIS A 296 16.37 -34.02 22.03
N PRO A 297 17.63 -33.60 21.86
CA PRO A 297 18.20 -33.41 20.53
C PRO A 297 18.09 -34.69 19.67
N PHE A 298 17.79 -34.54 18.39
CA PHE A 298 17.65 -35.66 17.45
C PHE A 298 18.35 -35.40 16.14
N LYS A 299 18.85 -36.44 15.47
CA LYS A 299 19.49 -36.35 14.15
C LYS A 299 18.55 -36.85 13.04
N LEU A 300 18.68 -36.28 11.85
CA LEU A 300 17.99 -36.73 10.64
C LEU A 300 18.89 -37.67 9.82
N SER A 301 18.26 -38.49 8.97
CA SER A 301 18.98 -39.38 8.02
C SER A 301 19.70 -38.60 6.92
N ARG A 302 19.19 -37.42 6.53
CA ARG A 302 19.82 -36.48 5.59
C ARG A 302 20.20 -35.19 6.31
N ASP A 303 21.37 -34.65 5.97
CA ASP A 303 21.79 -33.32 6.43
C ASP A 303 20.97 -32.23 5.70
N ILE A 304 20.19 -31.46 6.45
CA ILE A 304 19.46 -30.28 5.98
C ILE A 304 19.80 -29.09 6.87
N PRO A 305 19.96 -27.87 6.33
CA PRO A 305 20.31 -26.72 7.14
C PRO A 305 19.14 -26.25 8.01
N MET A 306 19.48 -25.74 9.18
CA MET A 306 18.56 -25.12 10.13
C MET A 306 18.98 -23.68 10.39
N PHE A 307 18.17 -22.73 9.95
CA PHE A 307 18.29 -21.34 10.37
C PHE A 307 17.52 -21.13 11.67
N VAL A 308 18.15 -20.51 12.66
CA VAL A 308 17.54 -20.18 13.95
C VAL A 308 17.70 -18.68 14.20
N HIS A 309 16.62 -18.00 14.56
CA HIS A 309 16.64 -16.59 14.92
C HIS A 309 16.22 -16.39 16.38
N ALA A 310 16.85 -15.41 17.05
CA ALA A 310 16.43 -14.90 18.35
C ALA A 310 16.59 -13.37 18.43
N GLY A 311 15.76 -12.71 19.23
CA GLY A 311 15.98 -11.36 19.72
C GLY A 311 16.92 -11.36 20.92
N GLU A 312 17.90 -10.45 20.97
CA GLU A 312 18.82 -10.33 22.10
C GLU A 312 18.09 -10.03 23.44
N ARG A 313 16.96 -9.34 23.36
CA ARG A 313 16.18 -8.85 24.51
C ARG A 313 14.94 -9.70 24.78
N GLU A 314 14.86 -10.91 24.21
CA GLU A 314 13.76 -11.83 24.42
C GLU A 314 14.00 -12.81 25.60
N VAL A 315 12.94 -13.24 26.28
CA VAL A 315 13.02 -14.14 27.44
C VAL A 315 13.46 -15.55 27.09
N LEU A 316 13.28 -15.97 25.83
CA LEU A 316 13.67 -17.29 25.32
C LEU A 316 15.11 -17.31 24.77
N CYS A 317 15.83 -16.18 24.75
CA CYS A 317 17.12 -16.05 24.06
C CYS A 317 18.14 -17.10 24.52
N ASP A 318 18.23 -17.34 25.83
CA ASP A 318 19.20 -18.27 26.41
C ASP A 318 18.83 -19.73 26.11
N ASP A 319 17.54 -20.07 26.17
CA ASP A 319 17.04 -21.40 25.77
C ASP A 319 17.28 -21.67 24.28
N ILE A 320 17.11 -20.66 23.41
CA ILE A 320 17.35 -20.77 21.97
C ILE A 320 18.84 -20.98 21.67
N LYS A 321 19.74 -20.30 22.39
CA LYS A 321 21.19 -20.52 22.27
C LYS A 321 21.56 -21.94 22.69
N ALA A 322 21.13 -22.36 23.88
CA ALA A 322 21.38 -23.71 24.38
C ALA A 322 20.81 -24.80 23.46
N PHE A 323 19.62 -24.57 22.88
CA PHE A 323 19.03 -25.45 21.88
C PHE A 323 19.91 -25.55 20.64
N THR A 324 20.35 -24.41 20.10
CA THR A 324 21.17 -24.39 18.88
C THR A 324 22.49 -25.11 19.11
N GLU A 325 23.17 -24.83 20.22
CA GLU A 325 24.44 -25.47 20.61
C GLU A 325 24.29 -27.00 20.70
N ARG A 326 23.28 -27.50 21.42
CA ARG A 326 23.02 -28.94 21.53
C ARG A 326 22.73 -29.61 20.20
N TYR A 327 22.03 -28.94 19.29
CA TYR A 327 21.76 -29.47 17.96
C TYR A 327 23.03 -29.48 17.09
N GLN A 328 23.90 -28.47 17.21
CA GLN A 328 25.21 -28.45 16.56
C GLN A 328 26.11 -29.59 17.06
N GLU A 329 26.12 -29.86 18.38
CA GLU A 329 26.91 -30.94 19.01
C GLU A 329 26.57 -32.33 18.44
N ILE A 330 25.29 -32.60 18.14
CA ILE A 330 24.86 -33.86 17.53
C ILE A 330 24.94 -33.86 15.98
N GLY A 331 25.50 -32.80 15.40
CA GLY A 331 25.86 -32.72 13.99
C GLY A 331 24.83 -32.06 13.08
N TRP A 332 23.94 -31.19 13.59
CA TRP A 332 23.14 -30.33 12.71
C TRP A 332 23.94 -29.16 12.16
N ARG A 333 23.68 -28.83 10.90
CA ARG A 333 24.08 -27.54 10.31
C ARG A 333 23.13 -26.43 10.74
N ALA A 334 23.14 -26.10 12.03
CA ALA A 334 22.33 -25.04 12.61
C ALA A 334 23.09 -23.70 12.62
N HIS A 335 22.44 -22.64 12.15
CA HIS A 335 22.98 -21.28 12.12
C HIS A 335 22.10 -20.32 12.92
N LEU A 336 22.63 -19.83 14.04
CA LEU A 336 21.93 -18.90 14.92
C LEU A 336 22.23 -17.44 14.55
N VAL A 337 21.18 -16.64 14.38
CA VAL A 337 21.24 -15.19 14.25
C VAL A 337 20.54 -14.53 15.42
N VAL A 338 21.27 -13.69 16.16
CA VAL A 338 20.71 -12.89 17.25
C VAL A 338 20.57 -11.44 16.80
N SER A 339 19.33 -10.93 16.73
CA SER A 339 19.07 -9.53 16.41
C SER A 339 19.27 -8.65 17.64
N LYS A 340 20.21 -7.70 17.53
CA LYS A 340 20.55 -6.77 18.60
C LYS A 340 19.33 -5.97 19.07
N ALA A 341 19.24 -5.73 20.38
CA ALA A 341 18.19 -4.97 21.05
C ALA A 341 16.75 -5.45 20.76
N SER A 342 16.56 -6.58 20.07
CA SER A 342 15.25 -7.00 19.57
C SER A 342 14.52 -7.86 20.60
N PRO A 343 13.20 -7.68 20.78
CA PRO A 343 12.37 -8.51 21.66
C PRO A 343 11.99 -9.84 20.97
N HIS A 344 11.13 -10.63 21.62
CA HIS A 344 10.58 -11.86 21.06
C HIS A 344 9.89 -11.62 19.72
N ASP A 345 10.13 -12.52 18.76
CA ASP A 345 9.31 -12.72 17.56
C ASP A 345 8.98 -11.42 16.77
N ILE A 346 10.06 -10.75 16.38
CA ILE A 346 10.01 -9.58 15.48
C ILE A 346 9.47 -9.94 14.10
N LEU A 347 9.53 -11.22 13.68
CA LEU A 347 9.02 -11.63 12.37
C LEU A 347 7.48 -11.58 12.34
N LEU A 348 6.79 -12.06 13.38
CA LEU A 348 5.34 -11.98 13.47
C LEU A 348 4.86 -10.56 13.75
N LEU A 349 5.49 -9.86 14.70
CA LEU A 349 4.96 -8.61 15.26
C LEU A 349 5.70 -7.33 14.85
N GLY A 350 6.79 -7.39 14.09
CA GLY A 350 7.70 -6.26 13.82
C GLY A 350 7.05 -4.87 13.77
N PRO A 351 6.13 -4.58 12.84
CA PRO A 351 5.46 -3.27 12.77
C PRO A 351 4.60 -2.93 14.00
N LYS A 352 3.93 -3.93 14.59
CA LYS A 352 3.09 -3.79 15.78
C LYS A 352 3.92 -3.41 17.02
N ILE A 353 5.18 -3.86 17.10
CA ILE A 353 6.10 -3.56 18.22
C ILE A 353 7.18 -2.51 17.90
N GLY A 354 7.29 -2.07 16.65
CA GLY A 354 8.26 -1.04 16.22
C GLY A 354 9.63 -1.58 15.77
N PHE A 355 9.71 -2.85 15.37
CA PHE A 355 10.93 -3.57 14.95
C PHE A 355 10.83 -4.11 13.51
N ALA A 356 10.21 -3.36 12.60
CA ALA A 356 10.03 -3.81 11.21
C ALA A 356 11.37 -3.95 10.47
N ASN A 357 12.28 -2.99 10.64
CA ASN A 357 13.60 -3.01 9.99
C ASN A 357 14.43 -4.20 10.46
N GLU A 358 14.41 -4.50 11.76
CA GLU A 358 15.12 -5.63 12.36
C GLU A 358 14.56 -6.97 11.88
N ALA A 359 13.25 -7.05 11.64
CA ALA A 359 12.62 -8.23 11.06
C ALA A 359 12.99 -8.43 9.58
N GLU A 360 13.04 -7.34 8.79
CA GLU A 360 13.51 -7.38 7.39
C GLU A 360 15.00 -7.80 7.30
N ASP A 361 15.85 -7.28 8.20
CA ASP A 361 17.26 -7.67 8.29
C ASP A 361 17.43 -9.15 8.69
N ALA A 362 16.66 -9.62 9.68
CA ALA A 362 16.67 -11.03 10.08
C ALA A 362 16.23 -11.95 8.92
N ALA A 363 15.20 -11.55 8.16
CA ALA A 363 14.76 -12.27 6.96
C ALA A 363 15.81 -12.28 5.85
N ARG A 364 16.53 -11.18 5.65
CA ARG A 364 17.65 -11.12 4.69
C ARG A 364 18.79 -12.05 5.06
N LYS A 365 19.15 -12.11 6.35
CA LYS A 365 20.17 -13.03 6.88
C LYS A 365 19.73 -14.49 6.74
N ALA A 366 18.46 -14.79 6.96
CA ALA A 366 17.90 -16.11 6.69
C ALA A 366 18.05 -16.49 5.21
N GLY A 367 17.69 -15.58 4.30
CA GLY A 367 17.88 -15.78 2.86
C GLY A 367 19.34 -16.11 2.52
N ALA A 368 20.29 -15.29 2.95
CA ALA A 368 21.72 -15.49 2.71
C ALA A 368 22.24 -16.84 3.28
N CYS A 369 21.81 -17.21 4.48
CA CYS A 369 22.17 -18.48 5.10
C CYS A 369 21.63 -19.68 4.31
N LEU A 370 20.38 -19.62 3.86
CA LEU A 370 19.75 -20.71 3.13
C LEU A 370 20.32 -20.84 1.71
N THR A 371 20.62 -19.73 1.04
CA THR A 371 21.23 -19.72 -0.30
C THR A 371 22.62 -20.31 -0.29
N SER A 372 23.42 -20.01 0.75
CA SER A 372 24.78 -20.57 0.88
C SER A 372 24.81 -22.04 1.32
N SER A 373 23.70 -22.55 1.86
CA SER A 373 23.64 -23.87 2.51
C SER A 373 22.78 -24.91 1.78
N THR A 374 22.07 -24.52 0.71
CA THR A 374 21.17 -25.40 -0.04
C THR A 374 21.27 -25.18 -1.54
N ASP A 375 20.90 -26.20 -2.33
CA ASP A 375 20.67 -26.07 -3.78
C ASP A 375 19.32 -25.40 -4.12
N ILE A 376 18.62 -24.85 -3.12
CA ILE A 376 17.38 -24.10 -3.38
C ILE A 376 17.78 -22.85 -4.16
N LYS A 377 17.21 -22.69 -5.36
CA LYS A 377 17.34 -21.44 -6.13
C LYS A 377 16.55 -20.34 -5.42
N ILE A 378 17.20 -19.71 -4.46
CA ILE A 378 16.71 -18.53 -3.76
C ILE A 378 17.13 -17.34 -4.59
N ASP A 379 16.17 -16.67 -5.23
CA ASP A 379 16.41 -15.42 -5.95
C ASP A 379 16.68 -14.30 -4.93
N CYS A 380 17.91 -14.19 -4.44
CA CYS A 380 18.35 -13.02 -3.68
C CYS A 380 18.45 -11.77 -4.58
N GLU A 381 18.33 -11.92 -5.91
CA GLU A 381 18.23 -10.84 -6.90
C GLU A 381 16.80 -10.30 -7.12
N LEU A 382 15.85 -10.63 -6.25
CA LEU A 382 14.57 -9.90 -6.17
C LEU A 382 14.70 -8.49 -5.53
N CYS A 383 15.94 -8.02 -5.37
CA CYS A 383 16.24 -6.60 -5.14
C CYS A 383 16.14 -5.85 -6.48
N ALA A 384 14.94 -5.31 -6.75
CA ALA A 384 14.64 -4.42 -7.86
C ALA A 384 14.83 -5.01 -9.28
N SER A 385 13.70 -5.08 -10.01
CA SER A 385 13.57 -5.21 -11.47
C SER A 385 13.31 -6.62 -12.06
N LYS A 386 12.26 -6.68 -12.88
CA LYS A 386 12.10 -7.49 -14.12
C LYS A 386 11.35 -8.82 -14.16
N ILE A 387 10.89 -9.50 -13.10
CA ILE A 387 10.48 -10.91 -13.28
C ILE A 387 9.12 -11.17 -13.97
N THR A 388 8.23 -10.20 -14.15
CA THR A 388 6.97 -10.47 -14.91
C THR A 388 6.93 -9.83 -16.30
N CYS A 389 7.76 -8.81 -16.58
CA CYS A 389 7.85 -8.20 -17.91
C CYS A 389 8.95 -8.81 -18.79
N CYS A 390 9.97 -9.50 -18.23
CA CYS A 390 11.03 -10.11 -19.03
C CYS A 390 10.55 -11.24 -19.97
N LEU A 391 9.45 -11.91 -19.62
CA LEU A 391 8.79 -12.87 -20.52
C LEU A 391 8.05 -12.20 -21.69
N ILE A 392 7.71 -10.92 -21.56
CA ILE A 392 7.09 -10.14 -22.65
C ILE A 392 8.20 -9.55 -23.52
N MET A 393 9.30 -9.03 -22.95
CA MET A 393 10.30 -8.28 -23.73
C MET A 393 11.30 -9.10 -24.57
N THR A 394 11.31 -10.44 -24.49
CA THR A 394 12.28 -11.26 -25.24
C THR A 394 11.61 -11.94 -26.45
N SER A 395 11.86 -11.37 -27.64
CA SER A 395 11.39 -11.80 -28.98
C SER A 395 10.02 -11.25 -29.42
N ILE A 396 10.06 -10.19 -30.25
CA ILE A 396 8.93 -9.69 -31.07
C ILE A 396 8.47 -10.75 -32.10
N ALA A 397 9.25 -11.81 -32.34
CA ALA A 397 9.03 -12.76 -33.42
C ALA A 397 8.13 -13.96 -33.06
N THR A 398 7.64 -14.09 -31.82
CA THR A 398 6.98 -15.32 -31.35
C THR A 398 5.71 -15.11 -30.52
N TRP A 399 5.11 -13.92 -30.49
CA TRP A 399 3.86 -13.71 -29.74
C TRP A 399 2.69 -14.28 -30.52
N ASP A 400 2.00 -15.27 -29.96
CA ASP A 400 0.72 -15.72 -30.50
C ASP A 400 -0.37 -14.72 -30.10
N ILE A 401 -1.38 -14.52 -30.97
CA ILE A 401 -2.42 -13.48 -30.78
C ILE A 401 -3.22 -13.70 -29.47
N ASP A 402 -3.26 -14.93 -28.97
CA ASP A 402 -3.97 -15.30 -27.74
C ASP A 402 -3.20 -14.93 -26.45
N ASP A 403 -1.88 -14.71 -26.52
CA ASP A 403 -1.07 -14.37 -25.35
C ASP A 403 -1.30 -12.93 -24.84
N LEU A 404 -1.80 -12.03 -25.70
CA LEU A 404 -2.02 -10.60 -25.40
C LEU A 404 -3.46 -10.22 -25.07
N TYR A 405 -4.27 -11.21 -24.72
CA TYR A 405 -5.60 -10.98 -24.16
C TYR A 405 -5.51 -10.65 -22.66
N PHE A 406 -6.24 -9.69 -22.13
CA PHE A 406 -6.35 -9.45 -20.69
C PHE A 406 -7.81 -9.21 -20.34
N ASP A 407 -8.29 -9.67 -19.19
CA ASP A 407 -9.66 -9.31 -18.80
C ASP A 407 -9.75 -7.79 -18.64
N ILE A 408 -8.70 -7.17 -18.08
CA ILE A 408 -8.63 -5.72 -17.84
C ILE A 408 -7.29 -5.15 -18.33
N ILE A 409 -7.32 -4.12 -19.16
CA ILE A 409 -6.16 -3.27 -19.46
C ILE A 409 -6.33 -1.94 -18.74
N ILE A 410 -5.37 -1.60 -17.88
CA ILE A 410 -5.26 -0.29 -17.24
C ILE A 410 -4.26 0.54 -18.06
N ILE A 411 -4.62 1.76 -18.44
CA ILE A 411 -3.75 2.62 -19.24
C ILE A 411 -3.23 3.76 -18.36
N GLY A 412 -1.92 3.75 -18.10
CA GLY A 412 -1.20 4.72 -17.26
C GLY A 412 -0.86 4.19 -15.86
N ALA A 413 0.43 4.26 -15.50
CA ALA A 413 0.99 3.89 -14.19
C ALA A 413 1.19 5.13 -13.27
N GLY A 414 0.27 6.08 -13.36
CA GLY A 414 0.12 7.16 -12.38
C GLY A 414 -0.66 6.73 -11.14
N ILE A 415 -0.90 7.67 -10.21
CA ILE A 415 -1.62 7.38 -8.96
C ILE A 415 -2.99 6.73 -9.17
N SER A 416 -3.73 7.14 -10.21
CA SER A 416 -5.03 6.56 -10.57
C SER A 416 -4.92 5.08 -10.98
N GLY A 417 -3.98 4.75 -11.86
CA GLY A 417 -3.79 3.39 -12.37
C GLY A 417 -3.30 2.42 -11.30
N ILE A 418 -2.34 2.85 -10.48
CA ILE A 418 -1.84 2.06 -9.33
C ILE A 418 -2.97 1.81 -8.32
N ASN A 419 -3.79 2.82 -8.00
CA ASN A 419 -4.93 2.61 -7.11
C ASN A 419 -5.97 1.65 -7.69
N ALA A 420 -6.27 1.76 -8.99
CA ALA A 420 -7.19 0.87 -9.67
C ALA A 420 -6.70 -0.60 -9.62
N ALA A 421 -5.43 -0.83 -9.94
CA ALA A 421 -4.81 -2.15 -9.85
C ALA A 421 -4.89 -2.74 -8.44
N TYR A 422 -4.58 -1.96 -7.40
CA TYR A 422 -4.73 -2.40 -6.01
C TYR A 422 -6.17 -2.84 -5.71
N ARG A 423 -7.17 -2.05 -6.11
CA ARG A 423 -8.59 -2.38 -5.88
C ARG A 423 -9.02 -3.62 -6.66
N ILE A 424 -8.53 -3.81 -7.88
CA ILE A 424 -8.79 -5.01 -8.68
C ILE A 424 -8.19 -6.24 -8.01
N GLN A 425 -6.90 -6.21 -7.64
CA GLN A 425 -6.21 -7.32 -6.99
C GLN A 425 -6.85 -7.73 -5.64
N THR A 426 -7.27 -6.74 -4.84
CA THR A 426 -7.72 -6.98 -3.46
C THR A 426 -9.23 -7.12 -3.29
N GLU A 427 -10.01 -6.39 -4.08
CA GLU A 427 -11.47 -6.32 -3.98
C GLU A 427 -12.18 -6.91 -5.21
N GLY A 428 -11.48 -7.08 -6.34
CA GLY A 428 -11.97 -7.69 -7.56
C GLY A 428 -11.89 -9.24 -7.55
N PRO A 429 -12.51 -9.89 -8.54
CA PRO A 429 -12.42 -11.34 -8.66
C PRO A 429 -10.99 -11.82 -8.91
N SER A 430 -10.66 -12.97 -8.34
CA SER A 430 -9.27 -13.38 -8.18
C SER A 430 -8.64 -14.09 -9.37
N ASP A 431 -9.47 -14.49 -10.33
CA ASP A 431 -9.10 -15.13 -11.60
C ASP A 431 -8.90 -14.11 -12.73
N ILE A 432 -9.07 -12.81 -12.44
CA ILE A 432 -8.91 -11.74 -13.42
C ILE A 432 -7.43 -11.54 -13.74
N ARG A 433 -7.11 -11.60 -15.04
CA ARG A 433 -5.83 -11.21 -15.60
C ARG A 433 -5.87 -9.74 -15.98
N TYR A 434 -4.97 -8.93 -15.42
CA TYR A 434 -4.84 -7.53 -15.80
C TYR A 434 -3.39 -7.13 -16.08
N VAL A 435 -3.22 -6.07 -16.87
CA VAL A 435 -1.94 -5.43 -17.18
C VAL A 435 -2.10 -3.91 -17.14
N ILE A 436 -1.03 -3.20 -16.77
CA ILE A 436 -0.92 -1.75 -16.87
C ILE A 436 0.00 -1.42 -18.04
N LEU A 437 -0.49 -0.65 -19.01
CA LEU A 437 0.32 -0.11 -20.11
C LEU A 437 0.72 1.33 -19.78
N GLU A 438 2.01 1.59 -19.62
CA GLU A 438 2.58 2.91 -19.35
C GLU A 438 3.42 3.37 -20.55
N GLY A 439 3.09 4.53 -21.12
CA GLY A 439 3.79 5.05 -22.31
C GLY A 439 5.20 5.56 -22.02
N ARG A 440 5.53 5.85 -20.76
CA ARG A 440 6.85 6.35 -20.33
C ARG A 440 7.75 5.22 -19.82
N GLU A 441 9.02 5.56 -19.63
CA GLU A 441 10.05 4.65 -19.07
C GLU A 441 9.92 4.41 -17.56
N SER A 442 9.09 5.20 -16.87
CA SER A 442 8.95 5.18 -15.42
C SER A 442 7.50 5.38 -15.01
N LEU A 443 7.13 4.81 -13.87
CA LEU A 443 5.86 5.09 -13.20
C LEU A 443 5.86 6.49 -12.57
N GLY A 444 4.68 6.96 -12.18
CA GLY A 444 4.51 8.20 -11.40
C GLY A 444 3.60 9.24 -12.07
N GLY A 445 3.35 9.13 -13.37
CA GLY A 445 2.49 10.04 -14.12
C GLY A 445 2.97 11.49 -14.02
N THR A 446 2.12 12.40 -13.53
CA THR A 446 2.43 13.82 -13.31
C THR A 446 3.75 14.07 -12.57
N TRP A 447 4.07 13.23 -11.58
CA TRP A 447 5.28 13.36 -10.75
C TRP A 447 6.55 12.86 -11.43
N ASP A 448 6.38 12.13 -12.53
CA ASP A 448 7.47 11.81 -13.44
C ASP A 448 7.59 12.83 -14.60
N LEU A 449 6.47 13.39 -15.03
CA LEU A 449 6.42 14.36 -16.13
C LEU A 449 7.10 15.69 -15.79
N PHE A 450 6.63 16.35 -14.73
CA PHE A 450 7.04 17.72 -14.43
C PHE A 450 8.33 17.74 -13.60
N ARG A 451 9.29 18.55 -14.02
CA ARG A 451 10.64 18.63 -13.44
C ARG A 451 11.09 20.05 -13.06
N TYR A 452 10.17 21.02 -13.08
CA TYR A 452 10.50 22.39 -12.69
C TYR A 452 10.83 22.51 -11.18
N PRO A 453 11.65 23.48 -10.77
CA PRO A 453 12.06 23.67 -9.38
C PRO A 453 10.88 23.82 -8.42
N GLY A 454 10.94 23.07 -7.33
CA GLY A 454 9.96 23.15 -6.24
C GLY A 454 8.66 22.37 -6.46
N ILE A 455 8.53 21.62 -7.55
CA ILE A 455 7.33 20.82 -7.82
C ILE A 455 6.88 20.05 -6.59
N ARG A 456 5.60 20.19 -6.25
CA ARG A 456 4.99 19.67 -5.02
C ARG A 456 3.48 19.50 -5.18
N SER A 457 2.87 18.77 -4.25
CA SER A 457 1.41 18.74 -4.12
C SER A 457 0.86 20.06 -3.59
N ASP A 458 -0.28 20.48 -4.14
CA ASP A 458 -1.13 21.56 -3.62
C ASP A 458 -2.19 21.05 -2.62
N SER A 459 -2.28 19.72 -2.49
CA SER A 459 -3.20 19.00 -1.62
C SER A 459 -2.44 18.36 -0.47
N ASP A 460 -3.11 18.17 0.67
CA ASP A 460 -2.49 17.51 1.82
C ASP A 460 -2.16 16.04 1.49
N ILE A 461 -1.01 15.57 1.97
CA ILE A 461 -0.51 14.25 1.63
C ILE A 461 -1.33 13.13 2.29
N PHE A 462 -2.08 13.44 3.36
CA PHE A 462 -2.86 12.46 4.09
C PHE A 462 -4.12 12.07 3.34
N THR A 463 -4.68 12.95 2.52
CA THR A 463 -5.80 12.67 1.62
C THR A 463 -5.33 12.34 0.20
N PHE A 464 -4.19 12.89 -0.23
CA PHE A 464 -3.55 12.57 -1.51
C PHE A 464 -2.98 11.15 -1.54
N GLY A 465 -2.41 10.66 -0.43
CA GLY A 465 -1.93 9.29 -0.32
C GLY A 465 -3.07 8.26 -0.47
N PHE A 466 -2.70 7.06 -0.89
CA PHE A 466 -3.59 5.90 -0.94
C PHE A 466 -4.17 5.59 0.44
N PRO A 467 -5.49 5.34 0.55
CA PRO A 467 -6.09 4.91 1.82
C PRO A 467 -5.60 3.53 2.28
N TRP A 468 -5.00 2.73 1.40
CA TRP A 468 -4.46 1.39 1.69
C TRP A 468 -2.95 1.36 1.92
N SER A 469 -2.23 2.45 1.59
CA SER A 469 -0.80 2.60 1.84
C SER A 469 -0.58 3.98 2.49
N PRO A 470 -0.70 4.11 3.83
CA PRO A 470 -0.61 5.41 4.49
C PRO A 470 0.75 6.07 4.27
N TRP A 471 0.74 7.39 4.07
CA TRP A 471 1.95 8.19 3.95
C TRP A 471 2.72 8.25 5.28
N THR A 472 4.01 7.90 5.28
CA THR A 472 4.81 7.74 6.51
C THR A 472 5.68 8.94 6.88
N HIS A 473 5.86 9.93 6.00
CA HIS A 473 6.63 11.13 6.32
C HIS A 473 5.80 12.15 7.10
N LYS A 474 6.49 13.09 7.77
CA LYS A 474 5.87 14.06 8.69
C LYS A 474 5.19 15.24 8.00
N GLU A 475 5.60 15.54 6.77
CA GLU A 475 5.17 16.72 6.02
C GLU A 475 3.72 16.64 5.56
N THR A 476 3.02 17.78 5.58
CA THR A 476 1.66 17.95 5.08
C THR A 476 1.63 18.08 3.55
N LEU A 477 2.59 18.79 2.98
CA LEU A 477 2.76 18.96 1.53
C LEU A 477 4.08 18.32 1.13
N ALA A 478 4.04 17.36 0.21
CA ALA A 478 5.22 16.63 -0.24
C ALA A 478 5.74 17.17 -1.58
N ALA A 479 7.06 17.15 -1.72
CA ALA A 479 7.74 17.41 -2.98
C ALA A 479 7.50 16.28 -4.00
N GLY A 480 7.61 16.60 -5.29
CA GLY A 480 7.23 15.69 -6.37
C GLY A 480 8.07 14.41 -6.45
N ASP A 481 9.35 14.49 -6.13
CA ASP A 481 10.27 13.35 -5.99
C ASP A 481 9.78 12.37 -4.91
N ARG A 482 9.45 12.88 -3.72
CA ARG A 482 8.92 12.07 -2.62
C ARG A 482 7.58 11.42 -2.97
N ILE A 483 6.73 12.13 -3.70
CA ILE A 483 5.46 11.57 -4.17
C ILE A 483 5.70 10.45 -5.18
N LYS A 484 6.64 10.62 -6.12
CA LYS A 484 7.03 9.56 -7.06
C LYS A 484 7.58 8.33 -6.32
N ASP A 485 8.46 8.53 -5.35
CA ASP A 485 9.02 7.45 -4.52
C ASP A 485 7.92 6.71 -3.75
N TYR A 486 6.96 7.45 -3.18
CA TYR A 486 5.84 6.88 -2.48
C TYR A 486 4.93 6.02 -3.38
N ILE A 487 4.63 6.49 -4.60
CA ILE A 487 3.84 5.70 -5.55
C ILE A 487 4.61 4.42 -5.93
N THR A 488 5.92 4.54 -6.15
CA THR A 488 6.82 3.42 -6.48
C THR A 488 6.80 2.36 -5.39
N LYS A 489 7.15 2.76 -4.16
CA LYS A 489 7.15 1.86 -2.99
C LYS A 489 5.78 1.26 -2.73
N SER A 490 4.70 2.02 -2.94
CA SER A 490 3.34 1.50 -2.77
C SER A 490 3.01 0.43 -3.81
N ALA A 491 3.38 0.64 -5.08
CA ALA A 491 3.19 -0.34 -6.14
C ALA A 491 4.01 -1.62 -5.89
N GLU A 492 5.29 -1.49 -5.57
CA GLU A 492 6.18 -2.58 -5.18
C GLU A 492 5.64 -3.35 -3.97
N SER A 493 5.16 -2.62 -2.95
CA SER A 493 4.66 -3.25 -1.73
C SER A 493 3.42 -4.11 -1.96
N ALA A 494 2.63 -3.77 -2.99
CA ALA A 494 1.44 -4.48 -3.41
C ALA A 494 1.71 -5.47 -4.56
N GLY A 495 2.95 -5.58 -5.06
CA GLY A 495 3.30 -6.40 -6.23
C GLY A 495 2.70 -5.92 -7.55
N ILE A 496 2.23 -4.67 -7.61
CA ILE A 496 1.60 -4.07 -8.80
C ILE A 496 2.63 -3.72 -9.87
N ASP A 497 3.85 -3.39 -9.46
CA ASP A 497 5.01 -3.10 -10.31
C ASP A 497 5.27 -4.22 -11.34
N GLN A 498 5.00 -5.46 -10.95
CA GLN A 498 5.13 -6.65 -11.80
C GLN A 498 4.11 -6.69 -12.95
N HIS A 499 3.02 -5.92 -12.86
CA HIS A 499 1.98 -5.88 -13.90
C HIS A 499 2.13 -4.69 -14.85
N ILE A 500 3.22 -3.92 -14.76
CA ILE A 500 3.43 -2.71 -15.56
C ILE A 500 4.34 -3.01 -16.76
N CYS A 501 3.83 -2.69 -17.96
CA CYS A 501 4.60 -2.65 -19.19
C CYS A 501 4.96 -1.19 -19.51
N TYR A 502 6.22 -0.82 -19.30
CA TYR A 502 6.75 0.52 -19.59
C TYR A 502 7.02 0.72 -21.09
N GLN A 503 6.98 1.97 -21.54
CA GLN A 503 7.12 2.36 -22.95
C GLN A 503 6.07 1.73 -23.89
N HIS A 504 4.91 1.32 -23.35
CA HIS A 504 3.78 0.79 -24.11
C HIS A 504 2.72 1.88 -24.28
N GLY A 505 2.79 2.62 -25.38
CA GLY A 505 1.89 3.72 -25.68
C GLY A 505 0.66 3.25 -26.46
N VAL A 506 -0.55 3.40 -25.91
CA VAL A 506 -1.79 3.06 -26.61
C VAL A 506 -2.18 4.18 -27.58
N GLU A 507 -2.36 3.87 -28.86
CA GLU A 507 -2.67 4.86 -29.90
C GLU A 507 -4.16 4.87 -30.26
N SER A 508 -4.79 3.69 -30.33
CA SER A 508 -6.22 3.53 -30.61
C SER A 508 -6.82 2.36 -29.84
N ALA A 509 -8.13 2.43 -29.61
CA ALA A 509 -8.91 1.37 -28.97
C ALA A 509 -10.27 1.25 -29.68
N ASN A 510 -10.55 0.06 -30.22
CA ASN A 510 -11.79 -0.25 -30.92
C ASN A 510 -12.59 -1.28 -30.13
N TRP A 511 -13.82 -0.95 -29.74
CA TRP A 511 -14.75 -1.95 -29.22
C TRP A 511 -15.30 -2.77 -30.38
N ASN A 512 -15.23 -4.09 -30.27
CA ASN A 512 -15.88 -5.01 -31.21
C ASN A 512 -17.10 -5.64 -30.52
N SER A 513 -18.30 -5.26 -30.97
CA SER A 513 -19.57 -5.71 -30.39
C SER A 513 -19.82 -7.20 -30.62
N ALA A 514 -19.35 -7.78 -31.72
CA ALA A 514 -19.48 -9.21 -31.99
C ALA A 514 -18.61 -10.07 -31.05
N LYS A 515 -17.38 -9.61 -30.76
CA LYS A 515 -16.44 -10.29 -29.85
C LYS A 515 -16.61 -9.88 -28.38
N LYS A 516 -17.35 -8.80 -28.13
CA LYS A 516 -17.56 -8.20 -26.81
C LYS A 516 -16.24 -7.84 -26.09
N SER A 517 -15.30 -7.30 -26.85
CA SER A 517 -13.96 -6.95 -26.37
C SER A 517 -13.40 -5.71 -27.08
N TRP A 518 -12.54 -4.99 -26.38
CA TRP A 518 -11.66 -3.96 -26.91
C TRP A 518 -10.45 -4.58 -27.63
N GLU A 519 -10.10 -4.01 -28.78
CA GLU A 519 -8.85 -4.25 -29.52
C GLU A 519 -8.03 -2.95 -29.51
N LEU A 520 -6.84 -2.97 -28.92
CA LEU A 520 -5.98 -1.82 -28.70
C LEU A 520 -4.74 -1.90 -29.59
N GLN A 521 -4.40 -0.81 -30.28
CA GLN A 521 -3.14 -0.68 -31.00
C GLN A 521 -2.11 -0.02 -30.10
N VAL A 522 -1.04 -0.75 -29.78
CA VAL A 522 -0.04 -0.35 -28.78
C VAL A 522 1.32 -0.23 -29.43
N ARG A 523 1.91 0.96 -29.37
CA ARG A 523 3.30 1.19 -29.76
C ARG A 523 4.22 0.63 -28.68
N VAL A 524 5.10 -0.29 -29.09
CA VAL A 524 6.06 -1.00 -28.24
C VAL A 524 7.48 -0.71 -28.72
N PRO A 525 8.50 -0.63 -27.84
CA PRO A 525 9.88 -0.40 -28.25
C PRO A 525 10.38 -1.50 -29.19
N GLY A 526 11.00 -1.11 -30.30
CA GLY A 526 11.59 -2.04 -31.27
C GLY A 526 10.60 -2.63 -32.29
N ALA A 527 9.29 -2.46 -32.11
CA ALA A 527 8.30 -2.86 -33.11
C ALA A 527 8.18 -1.79 -34.21
N LYS A 528 8.13 -2.20 -35.48
CA LYS A 528 7.91 -1.28 -36.62
C LYS A 528 6.46 -0.81 -36.71
N GLU A 529 5.53 -1.70 -36.37
CA GLU A 529 4.09 -1.46 -36.38
C GLU A 529 3.52 -1.62 -34.96
N PRO A 530 2.38 -0.97 -34.64
CA PRO A 530 1.69 -1.19 -33.38
C PRO A 530 1.30 -2.66 -33.17
N VAL A 531 1.39 -3.12 -31.91
CA VAL A 531 1.01 -4.48 -31.50
C VAL A 531 -0.43 -4.47 -30.98
N ALA A 532 -1.22 -5.45 -31.40
CA ALA A 532 -2.63 -5.57 -31.03
C ALA A 532 -2.82 -6.25 -29.66
N PHE A 533 -3.27 -5.51 -28.66
CA PHE A 533 -3.71 -6.05 -27.36
C PHE A 533 -5.23 -6.21 -27.35
N ARG A 534 -5.75 -7.17 -26.58
CA ARG A 534 -7.20 -7.37 -26.46
C ARG A 534 -7.64 -7.35 -25.02
N SER A 535 -8.82 -6.79 -24.73
CA SER A 535 -9.39 -6.87 -23.39
C SER A 535 -10.89 -6.72 -23.30
N GLN A 536 -11.52 -7.34 -22.32
CA GLN A 536 -12.94 -7.10 -22.05
C GLN A 536 -13.20 -5.70 -21.49
N PHE A 537 -12.30 -5.19 -20.64
CA PHE A 537 -12.42 -3.90 -19.98
C PHE A 537 -11.18 -3.04 -20.19
N ILE A 538 -11.38 -1.73 -20.39
CA ILE A 538 -10.30 -0.74 -20.37
C ILE A 538 -10.53 0.30 -19.27
N LEU A 539 -9.47 0.59 -18.49
CA LEU A 539 -9.48 1.56 -17.41
C LEU A 539 -8.47 2.67 -17.69
N LEU A 540 -8.95 3.89 -17.87
CA LEU A 540 -8.12 5.05 -18.14
C LEU A 540 -7.60 5.64 -16.82
N GLY A 541 -6.34 5.33 -16.51
CA GLY A 541 -5.51 5.96 -15.48
C GLY A 541 -4.59 7.05 -16.05
N THR A 542 -4.85 7.52 -17.27
CA THR A 542 -4.00 8.40 -18.09
C THR A 542 -3.84 9.82 -17.56
N GLY A 543 -4.60 10.21 -16.54
CA GLY A 543 -4.77 11.61 -16.18
C GLY A 543 -5.46 12.41 -17.30
N TYR A 544 -5.29 13.73 -17.26
CA TYR A 544 -6.03 14.66 -18.13
C TYR A 544 -5.14 15.74 -18.78
N TYR A 545 -3.81 15.64 -18.66
CA TYR A 545 -2.89 16.59 -19.30
C TYR A 545 -2.35 16.05 -20.62
N ASN A 546 -2.15 16.94 -21.58
CA ASN A 546 -1.35 16.65 -22.76
C ASN A 546 0.14 16.73 -22.39
N TYR A 547 0.85 15.61 -22.49
CA TYR A 547 2.27 15.53 -22.10
C TYR A 547 3.19 16.05 -23.21
N GLU A 548 2.72 16.08 -24.46
CA GLU A 548 3.51 16.41 -25.65
C GLU A 548 3.48 17.89 -25.98
N THR A 549 2.33 18.54 -25.83
CA THR A 549 2.15 19.96 -26.20
C THR A 549 1.56 20.75 -25.03
N PRO A 550 2.11 21.94 -24.71
CA PRO A 550 1.58 22.79 -23.65
C PRO A 550 0.36 23.58 -24.14
N LEU A 551 -0.25 24.37 -23.24
CA LEU A 551 -1.29 25.32 -23.64
C LEU A 551 -0.65 26.47 -24.43
N GLN A 552 -0.95 26.56 -25.72
CA GLN A 552 -0.46 27.67 -26.54
C GLN A 552 -1.01 29.00 -26.02
N THR A 553 -0.11 29.94 -25.75
CA THR A 553 -0.43 31.30 -25.30
C THR A 553 0.36 32.26 -26.16
N ILE A 554 -0.33 33.17 -26.83
CA ILE A 554 0.31 34.21 -27.64
C ILE A 554 0.84 35.29 -26.69
N ILE A 555 2.16 35.49 -26.68
CA ILE A 555 2.83 36.59 -25.99
C ILE A 555 3.46 37.46 -27.09
N PRO A 556 2.97 38.69 -27.33
CA PRO A 556 3.44 39.51 -28.45
C PRO A 556 4.95 39.75 -28.42
N GLY A 557 5.65 39.46 -29.51
CA GLY A 557 7.09 39.72 -29.67
C GLY A 557 8.01 38.78 -28.90
N ILE A 558 7.49 37.73 -28.25
CA ILE A 558 8.31 36.83 -27.42
C ILE A 558 9.41 36.14 -28.23
N GLU A 559 9.18 35.91 -29.52
CA GLU A 559 10.15 35.37 -30.49
C GLU A 559 11.39 36.25 -30.69
N ASN A 560 11.30 37.55 -30.38
CA ASN A 560 12.42 38.49 -30.51
C ASN A 560 13.36 38.46 -29.30
N PHE A 561 12.91 37.89 -28.17
CA PHE A 561 13.67 37.88 -26.93
C PHE A 561 14.97 37.06 -27.05
N GLN A 562 16.11 37.70 -26.78
CA GLN A 562 17.43 37.08 -26.92
C GLN A 562 17.83 36.25 -25.69
N GLY A 563 17.13 36.44 -24.57
CA GLY A 563 17.33 35.65 -23.36
C GLY A 563 16.67 34.26 -23.42
N LYS A 564 16.67 33.55 -22.30
CA LYS A 564 16.13 32.18 -22.27
C LYS A 564 14.61 32.17 -22.05
N ILE A 565 13.88 31.43 -22.89
CA ILE A 565 12.46 31.13 -22.69
C ILE A 565 12.31 29.69 -22.20
N ILE A 566 11.61 29.49 -21.09
CA ILE A 566 11.38 28.15 -20.51
C ILE A 566 9.89 27.95 -20.25
N HIS A 567 9.33 26.88 -20.82
CA HIS A 567 8.01 26.41 -20.45
C HIS A 567 8.12 25.37 -19.32
N PRO A 568 7.44 25.51 -18.16
CA PRO A 568 7.61 24.61 -17.01
C PRO A 568 7.39 23.11 -17.30
N GLN A 569 6.54 22.79 -18.27
CA GLN A 569 6.31 21.41 -18.71
C GLN A 569 7.56 20.73 -19.30
N PHE A 570 8.43 21.49 -19.96
CA PHE A 570 9.66 20.99 -20.60
C PHE A 570 10.88 21.60 -19.94
N TRP A 571 10.93 21.50 -18.61
CA TRP A 571 12.02 22.08 -17.85
C TRP A 571 13.36 21.40 -18.20
N PRO A 572 14.40 22.16 -18.59
CA PRO A 572 15.74 21.62 -18.88
C PRO A 572 16.38 21.00 -17.63
N LYS A 573 16.98 19.80 -17.75
CA LYS A 573 17.51 19.01 -16.61
C LYS A 573 18.54 19.75 -15.75
N ASP A 574 19.39 20.57 -16.36
CA ASP A 574 20.55 21.18 -15.68
C ASP A 574 20.64 22.70 -15.88
N TYR A 575 19.50 23.40 -15.92
CA TYR A 575 19.51 24.85 -16.12
C TYR A 575 19.86 25.62 -14.85
N ASP A 576 20.98 26.34 -14.91
CA ASP A 576 21.40 27.26 -13.85
C ASP A 576 20.83 28.67 -14.08
N TYR A 577 20.09 29.14 -13.08
CA TYR A 577 19.46 30.46 -13.03
C TYR A 577 20.12 31.37 -11.97
N THR A 578 21.31 31.00 -11.49
CA THR A 578 22.05 31.77 -10.48
C THR A 578 22.35 33.19 -10.97
N ASN A 579 22.09 34.19 -10.14
CA ASN A 579 22.30 35.61 -10.43
C ASN A 579 21.57 36.17 -11.67
N GLN A 580 20.55 35.48 -12.19
CA GLN A 580 19.72 35.94 -13.31
C GLN A 580 18.45 36.67 -12.82
N ASN A 581 17.97 37.63 -13.61
CA ASN A 581 16.65 38.23 -13.48
C ASN A 581 15.63 37.35 -14.20
N VAL A 582 14.68 36.81 -13.45
CA VAL A 582 13.70 35.86 -13.96
C VAL A 582 12.31 36.47 -13.91
N VAL A 583 11.59 36.49 -15.04
CA VAL A 583 10.17 36.84 -15.07
C VAL A 583 9.33 35.58 -15.28
N VAL A 584 8.46 35.27 -14.32
CA VAL A 584 7.50 34.16 -14.40
C VAL A 584 6.15 34.72 -14.86
N VAL A 585 5.75 34.43 -16.09
CA VAL A 585 4.47 34.87 -16.67
C VAL A 585 3.38 33.86 -16.29
N GLY A 586 2.49 34.27 -15.37
CA GLY A 586 1.37 33.46 -14.89
C GLY A 586 1.13 33.62 -13.39
N SER A 587 -0.06 33.25 -12.93
CA SER A 587 -0.49 33.33 -11.51
C SER A 587 -1.05 32.02 -10.96
N GLY A 588 -0.91 30.92 -11.70
CA GLY A 588 -1.37 29.60 -11.28
C GLY A 588 -0.42 28.92 -10.28
N ALA A 589 -0.79 27.69 -9.87
CA ALA A 589 -0.01 26.90 -8.91
C ALA A 589 1.46 26.70 -9.31
N THR A 590 1.73 26.57 -10.62
CA THR A 590 3.09 26.48 -11.16
C THR A 590 3.91 27.73 -10.86
N ALA A 591 3.37 28.93 -11.07
CA ALA A 591 4.09 30.19 -10.81
C ALA A 591 4.34 30.38 -9.30
N VAL A 592 3.32 30.10 -8.47
CA VAL A 592 3.41 30.17 -7.00
C VAL A 592 4.41 29.17 -6.41
N THR A 593 4.71 28.10 -7.15
CA THR A 593 5.70 27.08 -6.76
C THR A 593 7.11 27.46 -7.21
N ILE A 594 7.25 27.93 -8.45
CA ILE A 594 8.54 28.30 -9.04
C ILE A 594 9.14 29.53 -8.34
N LEU A 595 8.34 30.56 -8.06
CA LEU A 595 8.83 31.82 -7.49
C LEU A 595 9.66 31.62 -6.21
N PRO A 596 9.15 30.99 -5.14
CA PRO A 596 9.94 30.82 -3.93
C PRO A 596 11.13 29.87 -4.13
N SER A 597 10.99 28.88 -4.99
CA SER A 597 12.04 27.87 -5.23
C SER A 597 13.24 28.42 -6.00
N MET A 598 13.03 29.44 -6.82
CA MET A 598 14.10 30.11 -7.56
C MET A 598 14.70 31.30 -6.81
N ALA A 599 13.96 31.89 -5.87
CA ALA A 599 14.34 33.13 -5.18
C ALA A 599 15.67 33.05 -4.45
N ASP A 600 16.11 31.87 -4.00
CA ASP A 600 17.37 31.75 -3.27
C ASP A 600 18.62 31.96 -4.15
N LYS A 601 18.59 31.52 -5.41
CA LYS A 601 19.72 31.57 -6.36
C LYS A 601 19.61 32.68 -7.41
N ALA A 602 18.41 32.98 -7.86
CA ALA A 602 18.19 34.04 -8.85
C ALA A 602 18.55 35.41 -8.25
N LYS A 603 18.95 36.36 -9.10
CA LYS A 603 19.18 37.76 -8.68
C LYS A 603 17.87 38.42 -8.27
N ARG A 604 16.82 38.22 -9.07
CA ARG A 604 15.45 38.65 -8.77
C ARG A 604 14.46 37.78 -9.52
N VAL A 605 13.36 37.40 -8.87
CA VAL A 605 12.25 36.65 -9.51
C VAL A 605 10.98 37.50 -9.47
N THR A 606 10.47 37.90 -10.63
CA THR A 606 9.23 38.68 -10.73
C THR A 606 8.11 37.82 -11.31
N MET A 607 7.03 37.61 -10.55
CA MET A 607 5.81 37.00 -11.08
C MET A 607 4.97 38.07 -11.79
N LEU A 608 4.87 37.97 -13.11
CA LEU A 608 4.03 38.82 -13.94
C LEU A 608 2.67 38.15 -14.16
N GLN A 609 1.60 38.79 -13.69
CA GLN A 609 0.26 38.24 -13.74
C GLN A 609 -0.74 39.21 -14.36
N ARG A 610 -1.60 38.70 -15.26
CA ARG A 610 -2.73 39.46 -15.80
C ARG A 610 -3.87 39.60 -14.80
N SER A 611 -4.11 38.55 -14.01
CA SER A 611 -5.19 38.51 -13.03
C SER A 611 -4.68 37.76 -11.81
N PRO A 612 -4.78 38.37 -10.61
CA PRO A 612 -4.30 37.74 -9.40
C PRO A 612 -5.16 36.54 -9.03
N GLY A 613 -4.49 35.51 -8.50
CA GLY A 613 -5.11 34.34 -7.91
C GLY A 613 -5.09 34.39 -6.38
N TYR A 614 -5.85 33.50 -5.75
CA TYR A 614 -5.77 33.33 -4.30
C TYR A 614 -4.59 32.44 -3.91
N VAL A 615 -3.70 32.96 -3.06
CA VAL A 615 -2.56 32.24 -2.48
C VAL A 615 -2.75 32.13 -0.97
N PHE A 616 -2.55 30.93 -0.43
CA PHE A 616 -2.66 30.70 1.02
C PHE A 616 -1.54 29.80 1.54
N SER A 617 -1.15 30.04 2.79
CA SER A 617 -0.12 29.25 3.47
C SER A 617 -0.73 28.02 4.13
N LEU A 618 -0.13 26.86 3.86
CA LEU A 618 -0.37 25.63 4.62
C LEU A 618 0.84 25.31 5.49
N PRO A 619 0.63 24.96 6.78
CA PRO A 619 1.71 24.53 7.63
C PRO A 619 2.25 23.18 7.15
N SER A 620 3.58 23.12 6.96
CA SER A 620 4.29 21.88 6.60
C SER A 620 4.15 20.79 7.65
N ASN A 621 4.01 21.15 8.92
CA ASN A 621 3.77 20.21 10.02
C ASN A 621 2.65 20.75 10.90
N SER A 622 1.69 19.90 11.26
CA SER A 622 0.63 20.24 12.21
C SER A 622 0.99 19.72 13.61
N TYR A 623 0.90 20.57 14.62
CA TYR A 623 1.05 20.16 16.03
C TYR A 623 0.07 19.06 16.40
N LEU A 624 -1.18 19.15 15.93
CA LEU A 624 -2.20 18.14 16.16
C LEU A 624 -1.82 16.82 15.50
N THR A 625 -1.32 16.85 14.27
CA THR A 625 -0.81 15.64 13.60
C THR A 625 0.33 15.03 14.41
N THR A 626 1.31 15.83 14.82
CA THR A 626 2.44 15.34 15.64
C THR A 626 1.96 14.68 16.93
N LEU A 627 0.98 15.29 17.62
CA LEU A 627 0.38 14.74 18.83
C LEU A 627 -0.37 13.42 18.56
N LEU A 628 -1.17 13.33 17.51
CA LEU A 628 -1.88 12.11 17.13
C LEU A 628 -0.91 10.95 16.90
N PHE A 629 0.20 11.19 16.19
CA PHE A 629 1.22 10.18 15.94
C PHE A 629 2.07 9.83 17.16
N ALA A 630 2.15 10.72 18.15
CA ALA A 630 2.85 10.46 19.41
C ALA A 630 2.02 9.61 20.38
N VAL A 631 0.70 9.81 20.40
CA VAL A 631 -0.20 9.21 21.42
C VAL A 631 -0.95 7.99 20.91
N LEU A 632 -1.28 7.92 19.62
CA LEU A 632 -2.11 6.85 19.07
C LEU A 632 -1.27 5.83 18.28
N PRO A 633 -1.75 4.57 18.17
CA PRO A 633 -1.20 3.61 17.21
C PRO A 633 -1.20 4.20 15.80
N ALA A 634 -0.16 3.92 15.02
CA ALA A 634 0.05 4.56 13.72
C ALA A 634 -1.16 4.45 12.80
N SER A 635 -1.79 3.27 12.71
CA SER A 635 -3.00 3.07 11.88
C SER A 635 -4.16 3.98 12.28
N LEU A 636 -4.41 4.14 13.57
CA LEU A 636 -5.45 5.02 14.10
C LEU A 636 -5.08 6.50 13.92
N ALA A 637 -3.82 6.86 14.17
CA ALA A 637 -3.30 8.21 13.92
C ALA A 637 -3.48 8.61 12.45
N HIS A 638 -3.08 7.76 11.51
CA HIS A 638 -3.29 7.98 10.07
C HIS A 638 -4.77 8.11 9.73
N PHE A 639 -5.62 7.24 10.26
CA PHE A 639 -7.06 7.26 10.00
C PHE A 639 -7.72 8.56 10.48
N ILE A 640 -7.50 8.94 11.74
CA ILE A 640 -8.06 10.17 12.32
C ILE A 640 -7.50 11.39 11.61
N ASN A 641 -6.19 11.44 11.36
CA ASN A 641 -5.56 12.57 10.70
C ASN A 641 -6.12 12.75 9.27
N ARG A 642 -6.25 11.67 8.50
CA ARG A 642 -6.89 11.71 7.18
C ARG A 642 -8.33 12.22 7.27
N LEU A 643 -9.10 11.77 8.26
CA LEU A 643 -10.48 12.21 8.45
C LEU A 643 -10.57 13.71 8.77
N LEU A 644 -9.68 14.22 9.63
CA LEU A 644 -9.59 15.65 9.95
C LEU A 644 -9.25 16.49 8.70
N TRP A 645 -8.32 16.03 7.88
CA TRP A 645 -7.96 16.70 6.63
C TRP A 645 -9.11 16.68 5.60
N LEU A 646 -9.82 15.56 5.48
CA LEU A 646 -11.04 15.47 4.67
C LEU A 646 -12.10 16.48 5.10
N PHE A 647 -12.41 16.54 6.40
CA PHE A 647 -13.40 17.50 6.92
C PHE A 647 -12.94 18.93 6.75
N ARG A 648 -11.67 19.24 7.02
CA ARG A 648 -11.11 20.58 6.79
C ARG A 648 -11.27 21.02 5.34
N SER A 649 -10.90 20.17 4.37
CA SER A 649 -11.03 20.45 2.94
C SER A 649 -12.49 20.67 2.54
N TYR A 650 -13.40 19.81 3.03
CA TYR A 650 -14.83 19.92 2.79
C TYR A 650 -15.42 21.22 3.35
N LEU A 651 -15.17 21.51 4.63
CA LEU A 651 -15.68 22.72 5.30
C LEU A 651 -15.13 24.00 4.68
N THR A 652 -13.85 24.01 4.26
CA THR A 652 -13.25 25.16 3.57
C THR A 652 -13.95 25.41 2.24
N THR A 653 -14.17 24.36 1.46
CA THR A 653 -14.89 24.44 0.18
C THR A 653 -16.33 24.89 0.39
N LEU A 654 -17.01 24.37 1.40
CA LEU A 654 -18.38 24.74 1.75
C LEU A 654 -18.46 26.22 2.14
N LEU A 655 -17.56 26.71 2.99
CA LEU A 655 -17.49 28.12 3.36
C LEU A 655 -17.28 29.02 2.14
N CYS A 656 -16.38 28.65 1.24
CA CYS A 656 -16.09 29.42 0.03
C CYS A 656 -17.30 29.51 -0.90
N LYS A 657 -18.06 28.41 -1.05
CA LYS A 657 -19.25 28.36 -1.92
C LYS A 657 -20.47 29.02 -1.28
N SER A 658 -20.71 28.79 0.02
CA SER A 658 -21.92 29.28 0.71
C SER A 658 -21.80 30.70 1.23
N CYS A 659 -20.60 31.13 1.65
CA CYS A 659 -20.35 32.45 2.25
C CYS A 659 -19.11 33.13 1.63
N PRO A 660 -19.08 33.38 0.30
CA PRO A 660 -17.88 33.85 -0.39
C PRO A 660 -17.35 35.19 0.14
N GLY A 661 -18.21 36.09 0.61
CA GLY A 661 -17.80 37.38 1.20
C GLY A 661 -16.97 37.22 2.48
N VAL A 662 -17.39 36.31 3.37
CA VAL A 662 -16.66 35.98 4.60
C VAL A 662 -15.33 35.31 4.27
N ALA A 663 -15.34 34.35 3.34
CA ALA A 663 -14.13 33.68 2.88
C ALA A 663 -13.11 34.70 2.32
N LYS A 664 -13.55 35.63 1.46
CA LYS A 664 -12.70 36.72 0.94
C LYS A 664 -12.10 37.57 2.05
N MET A 665 -12.87 37.94 3.07
CA MET A 665 -12.40 38.74 4.19
C MET A 665 -11.30 38.02 4.98
N ILE A 666 -11.51 36.74 5.31
CA ILE A 666 -10.53 35.91 6.03
C ILE A 666 -9.24 35.79 5.22
N ILE A 667 -9.35 35.45 3.93
CA ILE A 667 -8.19 35.29 3.04
C ILE A 667 -7.44 36.61 2.90
N LYS A 668 -8.14 37.72 2.64
CA LYS A 668 -7.53 39.06 2.55
C LYS A 668 -6.72 39.39 3.81
N ARG A 669 -7.30 39.18 5.00
CA ARG A 669 -6.61 39.45 6.27
C ARG A 669 -5.36 38.59 6.43
N ALA A 670 -5.45 37.29 6.14
CA ALA A 670 -4.33 36.37 6.23
C ALA A 670 -3.23 36.69 5.20
N THR A 671 -3.58 37.13 3.99
CA THR A 671 -2.61 37.55 2.97
C THR A 671 -1.90 38.84 3.39
N ILE A 672 -2.64 39.88 3.80
CA ILE A 672 -2.04 41.17 4.22
C ILE A 672 -1.03 40.97 5.35
N GLN A 673 -1.32 40.09 6.32
CA GLN A 673 -0.41 39.79 7.42
C GLN A 673 0.92 39.17 6.99
N GLN A 674 1.00 38.61 5.77
CA GLN A 674 2.23 38.01 5.24
C GLN A 674 2.94 38.89 4.21
N LEU A 675 2.29 39.92 3.68
CA LEU A 675 2.90 40.81 2.70
C LEU A 675 3.93 41.73 3.36
N PRO A 676 5.04 42.06 2.67
CA PRO A 676 5.90 43.15 3.10
C PRO A 676 5.18 44.50 2.95
N PRO A 677 5.62 45.55 3.67
CA PRO A 677 4.92 46.86 3.70
C PRO A 677 4.83 47.57 2.33
N ASP A 678 5.74 47.26 1.41
CA ASP A 678 5.88 47.86 0.09
C ASP A 678 5.02 47.20 -1.00
N ILE A 679 4.43 46.03 -0.73
CA ILE A 679 3.55 45.34 -1.69
C ILE A 679 2.09 45.46 -1.26
N SER A 680 1.31 46.18 -2.07
CA SER A 680 -0.12 46.34 -1.83
C SER A 680 -0.92 45.07 -2.13
N TRP A 681 -1.99 44.84 -1.35
CA TRP A 681 -2.93 43.75 -1.63
C TRP A 681 -3.74 43.98 -2.93
N ASP A 682 -4.08 45.24 -3.23
CA ASP A 682 -4.73 45.65 -4.47
C ASP A 682 -3.69 46.46 -5.28
N PRO A 683 -3.25 46.01 -6.47
CA PRO A 683 -3.88 45.01 -7.35
C PRO A 683 -3.32 43.58 -7.27
N HIS A 684 -2.30 43.29 -6.46
CA HIS A 684 -1.50 42.06 -6.58
C HIS A 684 -2.13 40.78 -6.04
N PHE A 685 -3.14 40.89 -5.17
CA PHE A 685 -3.75 39.76 -4.47
C PHE A 685 -5.28 39.91 -4.34
N LYS A 686 -5.91 40.73 -5.20
CA LYS A 686 -7.35 40.93 -5.28
C LYS A 686 -7.96 40.26 -6.53
N PRO A 687 -8.29 38.96 -6.47
CA PRO A 687 -8.97 38.27 -7.57
C PRO A 687 -10.33 38.90 -7.93
N ARG A 688 -10.69 38.79 -9.21
CA ARG A 688 -12.00 39.21 -9.75
C ARG A 688 -13.09 38.13 -9.64
N TYR A 689 -12.76 37.00 -9.03
CA TYR A 689 -13.62 35.81 -8.90
C TYR A 689 -13.73 35.40 -7.42
N ASN A 690 -14.73 34.58 -7.06
CA ASN A 690 -14.88 34.11 -5.68
C ASN A 690 -13.90 32.97 -5.34
N PRO A 691 -13.51 32.83 -4.07
CA PRO A 691 -12.77 31.65 -3.59
C PRO A 691 -13.32 30.33 -4.15
N TRP A 692 -12.45 29.45 -4.63
CA TRP A 692 -12.79 28.17 -5.28
C TRP A 692 -13.57 28.22 -6.62
N GLU A 693 -13.85 29.38 -7.22
CA GLU A 693 -14.28 29.44 -8.63
C GLU A 693 -13.12 29.12 -9.59
N GLN A 694 -11.89 29.31 -9.13
CA GLN A 694 -10.67 28.75 -9.71
C GLN A 694 -9.91 28.01 -8.61
N ARG A 695 -9.05 27.08 -9.00
CA ARG A 695 -8.28 26.27 -8.07
C ARG A 695 -7.38 27.16 -7.20
N PHE A 696 -7.42 26.96 -5.88
CA PHE A 696 -6.55 27.67 -4.96
C PHE A 696 -5.08 27.30 -5.16
N CYS A 697 -4.18 28.26 -4.93
CA CYS A 697 -2.74 28.02 -4.91
C CYS A 697 -2.24 27.93 -3.47
N ALA A 698 -1.75 26.76 -3.06
CA ALA A 698 -1.15 26.57 -1.74
C ALA A 698 0.36 26.84 -1.77
N CYS A 699 0.86 27.55 -0.75
CA CYS A 699 2.28 27.75 -0.50
C CYS A 699 2.69 27.10 0.83
N MET A 700 3.93 26.62 0.94
CA MET A 700 4.38 25.81 2.07
C MET A 700 5.00 26.71 3.14
N ASN A 701 4.46 26.72 4.36
CA ASN A 701 4.91 27.61 5.44
C ASN A 701 4.96 29.10 5.07
N GLY A 702 4.23 29.52 4.03
CA GLY A 702 4.31 30.89 3.53
C GLY A 702 5.60 31.21 2.78
N ASP A 703 6.31 30.20 2.25
CA ASP A 703 7.53 30.34 1.44
C ASP A 703 7.40 31.40 0.33
N PHE A 704 6.27 31.40 -0.38
CA PHE A 704 5.94 32.41 -1.40
C PHE A 704 6.01 33.83 -0.83
N PHE A 705 5.40 34.07 0.33
CA PHE A 705 5.40 35.40 0.95
C PHE A 705 6.74 35.73 1.61
N ALA A 706 7.46 34.72 2.11
CA ALA A 706 8.81 34.89 2.64
C ALA A 706 9.79 35.36 1.55
N ALA A 707 9.66 34.84 0.32
CA ALA A 707 10.44 35.28 -0.83
C ALA A 707 10.15 36.76 -1.21
N LEU A 708 8.91 37.22 -1.04
CA LEU A 708 8.58 38.64 -1.23
C LEU A 708 9.20 39.50 -0.12
N ARG A 709 9.07 39.08 1.15
CA ARG A 709 9.66 39.81 2.29
C ARG A 709 11.18 39.87 2.28
N SER A 710 11.86 38.96 1.59
CA SER A 710 13.32 38.99 1.46
C SER A 710 13.82 40.02 0.44
N GLY A 711 12.92 40.60 -0.37
CA GLY A 711 13.26 41.52 -1.46
C GLY A 711 13.82 40.84 -2.71
N LYS A 712 14.04 39.52 -2.69
CA LYS A 712 14.53 38.74 -3.85
C LYS A 712 13.44 38.39 -4.85
N ALA A 713 12.17 38.49 -4.46
CA ALA A 713 11.04 38.25 -5.36
C ALA A 713 10.04 39.41 -5.35
N ASP A 714 9.24 39.49 -6.42
CA ASP A 714 8.28 40.55 -6.65
C ASP A 714 7.05 40.05 -7.42
N VAL A 715 5.96 40.81 -7.37
CA VAL A 715 4.71 40.52 -8.09
C VAL A 715 4.25 41.75 -8.85
N VAL A 716 4.07 41.63 -10.16
CA VAL A 716 3.57 42.70 -11.02
C VAL A 716 2.23 42.27 -11.61
N THR A 717 1.19 43.08 -11.38
CA THR A 717 -0.14 42.85 -11.97
C THR A 717 -0.34 43.80 -13.14
N ASP A 718 -0.17 43.29 -14.37
CA ASP A 718 -0.30 44.07 -15.59
C ASP A 718 -0.47 43.16 -16.82
N LYS A 719 -0.61 43.76 -18.00
CA LYS A 719 -0.61 43.05 -19.29
C LYS A 719 0.66 43.37 -20.08
N ILE A 720 1.13 42.38 -20.83
CA ILE A 720 2.25 42.52 -21.75
C ILE A 720 1.76 43.26 -22.99
N LYS A 721 2.43 44.38 -23.31
CA LYS A 721 2.24 45.11 -24.57
C LYS A 721 3.08 44.47 -25.68
N MET A 722 4.38 44.28 -25.44
CA MET A 722 5.32 43.67 -26.37
C MET A 722 6.56 43.17 -25.62
N VAL A 723 7.13 42.06 -26.06
CA VAL A 723 8.48 41.63 -25.67
C VAL A 723 9.46 42.07 -26.76
N THR A 724 10.51 42.78 -26.36
CA THR A 724 11.63 43.19 -27.21
C THR A 724 12.80 42.22 -27.02
N GLU A 725 13.96 42.53 -27.63
CA GLU A 725 15.17 41.71 -27.50
C GLU A 725 15.60 41.47 -26.04
N THR A 726 15.38 42.44 -25.14
CA THR A 726 15.87 42.39 -23.75
C THR A 726 14.81 42.77 -22.69
N THR A 727 13.62 43.21 -23.11
CA THR A 727 12.65 43.86 -22.21
C THR A 727 11.23 43.36 -22.45
N ILE A 728 10.46 43.20 -21.38
CA ILE A 728 9.00 43.06 -21.43
C ILE A 728 8.41 44.45 -21.16
N GLU A 729 7.78 45.04 -22.18
CA GLU A 729 7.03 46.28 -22.04
C GLU A 729 5.58 45.98 -21.64
N LEU A 730 5.09 46.67 -20.60
CA LEU A 730 3.74 46.48 -20.06
C LEU A 730 2.80 47.59 -20.56
N GLU A 731 1.48 47.34 -20.52
CA GLU A 731 0.46 48.33 -20.90
C GLU A 731 0.51 49.59 -20.03
N SER A 732 0.93 49.49 -18.76
CA SER A 732 1.15 50.66 -17.89
C SER A 732 2.33 51.55 -18.28
N GLY A 733 3.19 51.10 -19.20
CA GLY A 733 4.47 51.73 -19.53
C GLY A 733 5.65 51.25 -18.68
N ALA A 734 5.41 50.43 -17.64
CA ALA A 734 6.48 49.79 -16.89
C ALA A 734 7.27 48.79 -17.76
N LYS A 735 8.56 48.60 -17.43
CA LYS A 735 9.49 47.74 -18.17
C LYS A 735 10.14 46.73 -17.23
N LEU A 736 10.14 45.46 -17.62
CA LEU A 736 10.87 44.40 -16.92
C LEU A 736 12.03 43.94 -17.81
N ASN A 737 13.23 43.79 -17.27
CA ASN A 737 14.42 43.37 -18.02
C ASN A 737 14.88 41.96 -17.55
N PRO A 738 14.16 40.89 -17.94
CA PRO A 738 14.57 39.54 -17.61
C PRO A 738 15.78 39.09 -18.43
N ASP A 739 16.60 38.23 -17.81
CA ASP A 739 17.51 37.32 -18.52
C ASP A 739 16.75 36.04 -18.94
N VAL A 740 15.68 35.69 -18.20
CA VAL A 740 14.86 34.50 -18.41
C VAL A 740 13.37 34.80 -18.32
N ILE A 741 12.61 34.29 -19.28
CA ILE A 741 11.14 34.30 -19.26
C ILE A 741 10.63 32.87 -19.04
N ILE A 742 9.85 32.67 -17.97
CA ILE A 742 9.18 31.40 -17.68
C ILE A 742 7.70 31.53 -18.02
N THR A 743 7.21 30.75 -18.98
CA THR A 743 5.82 30.82 -19.46
C THR A 743 4.92 29.85 -18.67
N ALA A 744 4.61 30.19 -17.41
CA ALA A 744 3.71 29.42 -16.55
C ALA A 744 2.22 29.65 -16.88
N THR A 745 1.85 29.54 -18.15
CA THR A 745 0.57 30.05 -18.70
C THR A 745 -0.59 29.04 -18.67
N GLY A 746 -0.35 27.80 -18.24
CA GLY A 746 -1.38 26.79 -18.01
C GLY A 746 -1.06 25.44 -18.66
N LEU A 747 -2.05 24.54 -18.64
CA LEU A 747 -1.91 23.17 -19.12
C LEU A 747 -2.95 22.88 -20.20
N LYS A 748 -2.56 22.19 -21.26
CA LYS A 748 -3.49 21.71 -22.28
C LYS A 748 -4.11 20.40 -21.81
N LEU A 749 -5.43 20.31 -21.78
CA LEU A 749 -6.11 19.10 -21.35
C LEU A 749 -6.24 18.10 -22.49
N ARG A 750 -6.22 16.81 -22.16
CA ARG A 750 -6.35 15.70 -23.11
C ARG A 750 -7.02 14.51 -22.42
N PHE A 751 -8.19 14.11 -22.89
CA PHE A 751 -8.87 12.92 -22.38
C PHE A 751 -8.21 11.64 -22.90
N GLY A 752 -8.17 10.61 -22.05
CA GLY A 752 -7.68 9.27 -22.42
C GLY A 752 -6.27 9.23 -22.99
N GLY A 753 -5.39 10.20 -22.66
CA GLY A 753 -4.04 10.28 -23.23
C GLY A 753 -4.00 10.54 -24.74
N GLY A 754 -5.15 10.83 -25.38
CA GLY A 754 -5.23 11.01 -26.82
C GLY A 754 -5.52 9.76 -27.64
N ILE A 755 -5.91 8.66 -26.99
CA ILE A 755 -6.33 7.44 -27.66
C ILE A 755 -7.50 7.75 -28.60
N LYS A 756 -7.44 7.25 -29.83
CA LYS A 756 -8.57 7.29 -30.77
C LYS A 756 -9.54 6.16 -30.42
N PHE A 757 -10.72 6.52 -29.91
CA PHE A 757 -11.76 5.55 -29.54
C PHE A 757 -12.71 5.29 -30.69
N MET A 758 -13.03 4.01 -30.91
CA MET A 758 -13.96 3.55 -31.93
C MET A 758 -14.95 2.53 -31.38
N LEU A 759 -16.15 2.51 -31.95
CA LEU A 759 -17.15 1.44 -31.77
C LEU A 759 -17.37 0.78 -33.12
N ASP A 760 -17.07 -0.51 -33.24
CA ASP A 760 -17.21 -1.29 -34.46
C ASP A 760 -16.56 -0.62 -35.69
N GLY A 761 -15.37 -0.04 -35.48
CA GLY A 761 -14.59 0.65 -36.52
C GLY A 761 -14.98 2.12 -36.75
N GLN A 762 -16.03 2.63 -36.11
CA GLN A 762 -16.47 4.01 -36.25
C GLN A 762 -15.90 4.89 -35.13
N LEU A 763 -15.21 5.97 -35.50
CA LEU A 763 -14.70 6.96 -34.55
C LEU A 763 -15.87 7.69 -33.89
N PHE A 764 -15.83 7.85 -32.56
CA PHE A 764 -16.75 8.74 -31.86
C PHE A 764 -16.00 9.83 -31.11
N ASN A 765 -16.64 10.99 -30.97
CA ASN A 765 -16.11 12.09 -30.19
C ASN A 765 -16.53 11.97 -28.73
N VAL A 766 -15.55 12.01 -27.82
CA VAL A 766 -15.79 11.91 -26.37
C VAL A 766 -16.58 13.10 -25.84
N ALA A 767 -16.35 14.31 -26.39
CA ALA A 767 -17.01 15.52 -25.93
C ALA A 767 -18.52 15.52 -26.17
N ASP A 768 -19.01 14.69 -27.09
CA ASP A 768 -20.44 14.55 -27.38
C ASP A 768 -21.16 13.59 -26.42
N LYS A 769 -20.41 12.84 -25.60
CA LYS A 769 -20.94 11.81 -24.69
C LYS A 769 -21.09 12.33 -23.26
N PHE A 770 -22.18 11.94 -22.59
CA PHE A 770 -22.33 12.14 -21.15
C PHE A 770 -21.52 11.12 -20.33
N ALA A 771 -21.06 11.53 -19.14
CA ALA A 771 -20.31 10.71 -18.21
C ALA A 771 -21.21 10.12 -17.11
N TRP A 772 -21.55 8.83 -17.20
CA TRP A 772 -22.30 8.13 -16.16
C TRP A 772 -21.42 7.94 -14.92
N ARG A 773 -21.91 8.38 -13.76
CA ARG A 773 -21.27 8.38 -12.44
C ARG A 773 -19.86 8.98 -12.45
N ALA A 774 -19.58 9.86 -13.40
CA ALA A 774 -18.25 10.38 -13.68
C ALA A 774 -17.19 9.27 -13.83
N LEU A 775 -17.57 8.14 -14.45
CA LEU A 775 -16.78 6.92 -14.52
C LEU A 775 -16.83 6.24 -15.90
N MET A 776 -17.99 6.20 -16.55
CA MET A 776 -18.19 5.55 -17.85
C MET A 776 -18.78 6.53 -18.87
N LEU A 777 -18.57 6.29 -20.17
CA LEU A 777 -19.12 7.12 -21.25
C LEU A 777 -20.46 6.56 -21.75
N GLN A 778 -21.39 7.45 -22.07
CA GLN A 778 -22.68 7.13 -22.67
C GLN A 778 -22.51 6.28 -23.94
N ASP A 779 -23.25 5.18 -24.02
CA ASP A 779 -23.27 4.22 -25.13
C ASP A 779 -21.93 3.53 -25.43
N VAL A 780 -20.94 3.66 -24.55
CA VAL A 780 -19.61 3.03 -24.73
C VAL A 780 -19.48 1.84 -23.77
N PRO A 781 -19.35 0.60 -24.28
CA PRO A 781 -19.24 -0.58 -23.44
C PRO A 781 -17.90 -0.67 -22.71
N ASN A 782 -17.93 -1.01 -21.43
CA ASN A 782 -16.75 -1.44 -20.66
C ASN A 782 -15.53 -0.48 -20.65
N LEU A 783 -15.70 0.81 -21.01
CA LEU A 783 -14.69 1.85 -20.87
C LEU A 783 -14.91 2.62 -19.58
N PHE A 784 -13.93 2.56 -18.68
CA PHE A 784 -13.93 3.22 -17.39
C PHE A 784 -12.81 4.25 -17.31
N PHE A 785 -13.00 5.38 -16.63
CA PHE A 785 -11.95 6.37 -16.42
C PHE A 785 -11.90 6.87 -14.98
N MET A 786 -10.67 7.06 -14.48
CA MET A 786 -10.40 7.38 -13.09
C MET A 786 -10.24 8.90 -12.92
N THR A 787 -11.35 9.59 -12.66
CA THR A 787 -11.35 11.04 -12.44
C THR A 787 -11.26 11.40 -10.95
N GLY A 788 -10.51 12.46 -10.64
CA GLY A 788 -10.38 13.02 -9.29
C GLY A 788 -11.35 14.16 -9.01
N TYR A 789 -11.06 14.92 -7.95
CA TYR A 789 -11.77 16.14 -7.59
C TYR A 789 -11.00 17.39 -8.03
N GLU A 790 -11.73 18.43 -8.39
CA GLU A 790 -11.16 19.75 -8.68
C GLU A 790 -10.83 20.56 -7.41
N ASN A 791 -11.57 20.29 -6.33
CA ASN A 791 -11.56 21.00 -5.04
C ASN A 791 -11.06 20.17 -3.86
N ALA A 792 -10.56 18.96 -4.13
CA ALA A 792 -9.97 18.07 -3.14
C ALA A 792 -8.87 17.22 -3.80
N SER A 793 -8.20 16.37 -3.00
CA SER A 793 -7.17 15.47 -3.50
C SER A 793 -7.67 14.57 -4.62
N TRP A 794 -6.91 14.49 -5.71
CA TRP A 794 -7.22 13.70 -6.90
C TRP A 794 -7.50 12.22 -6.57
N THR A 795 -6.65 11.65 -5.72
CA THR A 795 -6.69 10.23 -5.31
C THR A 795 -8.01 9.83 -4.66
N LEU A 796 -8.71 10.75 -3.98
CA LEU A 796 -10.02 10.47 -3.39
C LEU A 796 -11.04 10.10 -4.46
N GLY A 797 -11.13 10.89 -5.53
CA GLY A 797 -12.08 10.65 -6.62
C GLY A 797 -11.71 9.41 -7.42
N ALA A 798 -10.41 9.22 -7.66
CA ALA A 798 -9.90 8.02 -8.32
C ALA A 798 -10.22 6.74 -7.52
N ASP A 799 -10.14 6.77 -6.18
CA ASP A 799 -10.51 5.63 -5.33
C ASP A 799 -12.02 5.33 -5.35
N VAL A 800 -12.85 6.38 -5.36
CA VAL A 800 -14.30 6.22 -5.54
C VAL A 800 -14.61 5.53 -6.88
N SER A 801 -13.98 5.99 -7.96
CA SER A 801 -14.15 5.42 -9.30
C SER A 801 -13.67 3.97 -9.38
N ALA A 802 -12.50 3.64 -8.83
CA ALA A 802 -11.96 2.28 -8.83
C ALA A 802 -12.83 1.29 -8.03
N ARG A 803 -13.35 1.72 -6.87
CA ARG A 803 -14.27 0.90 -6.05
C ARG A 803 -15.61 0.67 -6.74
N LEU A 804 -16.15 1.70 -7.41
CA LEU A 804 -17.39 1.56 -8.17
C LEU A 804 -17.21 0.60 -9.35
N PHE A 805 -16.08 0.67 -10.06
CA PHE A 805 -15.71 -0.30 -11.10
C PHE A 805 -15.73 -1.73 -10.55
N VAL A 806 -15.04 -2.01 -9.44
CA VAL A 806 -15.01 -3.35 -8.83
C VAL A 806 -16.42 -3.84 -8.47
N ARG A 807 -17.29 -2.96 -7.99
CA ARG A 807 -18.68 -3.30 -7.67
C ARG A 807 -19.50 -3.65 -8.91
N ILE A 808 -19.33 -2.88 -10.00
CA ILE A 808 -19.98 -3.17 -11.29
C ILE A 808 -19.48 -4.50 -11.85
N LEU A 809 -18.16 -4.73 -11.83
CA LEU A 809 -17.53 -5.97 -12.28
C LEU A 809 -18.07 -7.20 -11.55
N ASN A 810 -18.17 -7.14 -10.22
CA ASN A 810 -18.78 -8.21 -9.43
C ASN A 810 -20.26 -8.43 -9.81
N LYS A 811 -21.02 -7.35 -10.02
CA LYS A 811 -22.42 -7.45 -10.43
C LYS A 811 -22.60 -8.05 -11.82
N MET A 812 -21.70 -7.72 -12.76
CA MET A 812 -21.68 -8.31 -14.09
C MET A 812 -21.45 -9.82 -14.02
N ARG A 813 -20.51 -10.29 -13.18
CA ARG A 813 -20.27 -11.72 -12.99
C ARG A 813 -21.49 -12.44 -12.40
N GLU A 814 -22.14 -11.84 -11.40
CA GLU A 814 -23.38 -12.39 -10.84
C GLU A 814 -24.46 -12.59 -11.92
N LYS A 815 -24.59 -11.62 -12.84
CA LYS A 815 -25.56 -11.67 -13.94
C LYS A 815 -25.06 -12.42 -15.18
N LYS A 816 -23.82 -12.93 -15.17
CA LYS A 816 -23.13 -13.49 -16.35
C LYS A 816 -23.12 -12.53 -17.54
N ALA A 817 -23.06 -11.24 -17.27
CA ALA A 817 -22.99 -10.18 -18.28
C ALA A 817 -21.54 -10.01 -18.77
N SER A 818 -21.45 -9.74 -20.06
CA SER A 818 -20.23 -9.52 -20.83
C SER A 818 -19.91 -8.04 -21.02
N SER A 819 -20.92 -7.17 -21.03
CA SER A 819 -20.72 -5.72 -21.15
C SER A 819 -21.63 -4.93 -20.24
N ALA A 820 -21.10 -3.84 -19.69
CA ALA A 820 -21.85 -2.77 -19.05
C ALA A 820 -21.86 -1.54 -19.96
N VAL A 821 -23.05 -1.04 -20.28
CA VAL A 821 -23.25 0.08 -21.20
C VAL A 821 -24.17 1.12 -20.55
N PRO A 822 -23.70 2.34 -20.26
CA PRO A 822 -24.56 3.38 -19.76
C PRO A 822 -25.49 3.88 -20.86
N ARG A 823 -26.81 3.83 -20.64
CA ARG A 823 -27.85 4.23 -21.60
C ARG A 823 -28.62 5.42 -21.07
N LEU A 824 -28.62 6.50 -21.82
CA LEU A 824 -29.36 7.70 -21.47
C LEU A 824 -30.86 7.48 -21.76
N ALA A 825 -31.69 7.37 -20.72
CA ALA A 825 -33.13 7.14 -20.89
C ALA A 825 -33.89 8.35 -21.44
N GLN A 826 -33.37 9.57 -21.25
CA GLN A 826 -34.01 10.83 -21.67
C GLN A 826 -33.20 11.54 -22.75
N SER A 827 -33.80 11.84 -23.90
CA SER A 827 -33.11 12.48 -25.04
C SER A 827 -32.67 13.93 -24.78
N ASN A 828 -33.28 14.63 -23.82
CA ASN A 828 -33.05 16.07 -23.57
C ASN A 828 -32.41 16.37 -22.20
N MET A 829 -31.34 15.66 -21.81
CA MET A 829 -30.65 15.90 -20.55
C MET A 829 -29.93 17.26 -20.54
N PRO A 830 -30.09 18.10 -19.49
CA PRO A 830 -29.33 19.34 -19.37
C PRO A 830 -27.83 19.10 -19.29
N GLU A 831 -27.07 19.74 -20.18
CA GLU A 831 -25.61 19.65 -20.20
C GLU A 831 -24.98 20.47 -19.07
N LYS A 832 -24.00 19.87 -18.41
CA LYS A 832 -23.15 20.50 -17.39
C LYS A 832 -21.68 20.23 -17.72
N PRO A 833 -20.76 21.12 -17.37
CA PRO A 833 -19.34 20.82 -17.51
C PRO A 833 -18.93 19.73 -16.50
N MET A 834 -18.01 18.85 -16.90
CA MET A 834 -17.49 17.79 -16.05
C MET A 834 -16.66 18.31 -14.87
N MET A 835 -16.06 19.50 -15.03
CA MET A 835 -15.37 20.27 -13.99
C MET A 835 -15.99 21.66 -13.93
N THR A 836 -16.24 22.19 -12.74
CA THR A 836 -16.99 23.44 -12.52
C THR A 836 -16.12 24.69 -12.39
N LEU A 837 -14.79 24.54 -12.26
CA LEU A 837 -13.88 25.68 -12.19
C LEU A 837 -13.86 26.49 -13.50
N ASN A 838 -13.77 27.82 -13.39
CA ASN A 838 -13.89 28.76 -14.52
C ASN A 838 -12.53 29.26 -15.08
N SER A 839 -11.42 28.60 -14.74
CA SER A 839 -10.07 28.93 -15.22
C SER A 839 -9.95 28.77 -16.74
N THR A 840 -9.14 29.59 -17.40
CA THR A 840 -9.02 29.62 -18.88
C THR A 840 -8.70 28.24 -19.46
N TYR A 841 -7.77 27.49 -18.86
CA TYR A 841 -7.39 26.17 -19.36
C TYR A 841 -8.50 25.10 -19.26
N LEU A 842 -9.46 25.27 -18.33
CA LEU A 842 -10.63 24.40 -18.20
C LEU A 842 -11.77 24.83 -19.12
N LYS A 843 -11.99 26.13 -19.29
CA LYS A 843 -12.94 26.65 -20.28
C LYS A 843 -12.60 26.19 -21.69
N ASN A 844 -11.31 26.18 -22.04
CA ASN A 844 -10.83 25.74 -23.34
C ASN A 844 -10.84 24.20 -23.51
N ALA A 845 -11.23 23.44 -22.49
CA ALA A 845 -11.26 21.98 -22.51
C ALA A 845 -12.66 21.38 -22.71
N GLY A 846 -13.69 22.22 -22.90
CA GLY A 846 -15.07 21.78 -23.12
C GLY A 846 -15.20 20.79 -24.28
N ASP A 847 -14.42 20.99 -25.34
CA ASP A 847 -14.45 20.15 -26.54
C ASP A 847 -13.59 18.87 -26.42
N VAL A 848 -12.99 18.61 -25.25
CA VAL A 848 -12.05 17.50 -25.03
C VAL A 848 -12.54 16.54 -23.94
N LEU A 849 -13.31 17.03 -22.98
CA LEU A 849 -13.85 16.24 -21.87
C LEU A 849 -15.30 15.83 -22.16
N PRO A 850 -15.78 14.69 -21.62
CA PRO A 850 -17.19 14.32 -21.73
C PRO A 850 -18.08 15.32 -20.97
N LYS A 851 -19.37 15.34 -21.33
CA LYS A 851 -20.40 16.15 -20.68
C LYS A 851 -20.81 15.56 -19.33
N GLY A 852 -21.11 16.42 -18.37
CA GLY A 852 -21.87 16.09 -17.18
C GLY A 852 -23.38 16.36 -17.38
N GLY A 853 -24.21 15.77 -16.53
CA GLY A 853 -25.67 15.92 -16.59
C GLY A 853 -26.32 16.00 -15.21
N THR A 854 -27.44 15.31 -15.04
CA THR A 854 -28.22 15.24 -13.80
C THR A 854 -28.37 13.79 -13.34
N GLY A 855 -28.81 13.57 -12.09
CA GLY A 855 -28.98 12.22 -11.55
C GLY A 855 -27.68 11.41 -11.60
N GLN A 856 -27.74 10.21 -12.18
CA GLN A 856 -26.58 9.32 -12.34
C GLN A 856 -25.48 9.90 -13.25
N TRP A 857 -25.81 10.88 -14.09
CA TRP A 857 -24.88 11.53 -15.02
C TRP A 857 -24.24 12.79 -14.42
N SER A 858 -24.53 13.10 -13.16
CA SER A 858 -23.95 14.27 -12.49
C SER A 858 -22.43 14.12 -12.34
N PRO A 859 -21.66 15.20 -12.54
CA PRO A 859 -20.25 15.24 -12.17
C PRO A 859 -20.03 14.92 -10.69
N LYS A 860 -18.78 14.56 -10.34
CA LYS A 860 -18.40 14.32 -8.94
C LYS A 860 -18.66 15.57 -8.08
N SER A 861 -19.20 15.36 -6.89
CA SER A 861 -19.66 16.44 -6.01
C SER A 861 -18.68 16.68 -4.86
N ASN A 862 -18.57 15.69 -3.98
CA ASN A 862 -17.66 15.65 -2.85
C ASN A 862 -17.42 14.19 -2.45
N TYR A 863 -16.29 13.95 -1.78
CA TYR A 863 -15.86 12.61 -1.40
C TYR A 863 -16.90 11.83 -0.59
N PHE A 864 -17.58 12.45 0.37
CA PHE A 864 -18.50 11.74 1.28
C PHE A 864 -19.75 11.22 0.55
N VAL A 865 -20.36 12.04 -0.30
CA VAL A 865 -21.53 11.63 -1.11
C VAL A 865 -21.12 10.59 -2.13
N ASP A 866 -20.02 10.81 -2.84
CA ASP A 866 -19.64 9.93 -3.95
C ASP A 866 -19.12 8.57 -3.45
N ILE A 867 -18.40 8.51 -2.31
CA ILE A 867 -17.97 7.21 -1.73
C ILE A 867 -19.16 6.41 -1.19
N ALA A 868 -20.15 7.06 -0.59
CA ALA A 868 -21.39 6.42 -0.18
C ALA A 868 -22.15 5.91 -1.41
N GLY A 869 -22.22 6.72 -2.46
CA GLY A 869 -22.82 6.35 -3.75
C GLY A 869 -22.11 5.17 -4.43
N ALA A 870 -20.78 5.11 -4.36
CA ALA A 870 -20.01 4.00 -4.92
C ALA A 870 -20.20 2.70 -4.13
N ARG A 871 -20.20 2.78 -2.79
CA ARG A 871 -20.33 1.59 -1.92
C ARG A 871 -21.75 1.06 -1.84
N PHE A 872 -22.74 1.94 -1.73
CA PHE A 872 -24.11 1.57 -1.37
C PHE A 872 -25.16 2.09 -2.36
N GLY A 873 -24.85 3.13 -3.13
CA GLY A 873 -25.80 3.72 -4.08
C GLY A 873 -26.20 2.80 -5.23
N ASP A 874 -27.24 3.18 -5.97
CA ASP A 874 -27.74 2.40 -7.10
C ASP A 874 -26.78 2.39 -8.30
N ILE A 875 -26.54 1.21 -8.87
CA ILE A 875 -25.69 0.99 -10.05
C ILE A 875 -26.48 0.46 -11.25
N SER A 876 -27.81 0.35 -11.13
CA SER A 876 -28.68 -0.25 -12.16
C SER A 876 -29.40 0.78 -13.02
N THR A 877 -29.78 1.93 -12.46
CA THR A 877 -30.38 3.02 -13.24
C THR A 877 -29.42 3.47 -14.33
N ASP A 878 -29.93 3.51 -15.57
CA ASP A 878 -29.21 3.91 -16.78
C ASP A 878 -27.95 3.06 -17.07
N LEU A 879 -27.82 1.86 -16.49
CA LEU A 879 -26.73 0.93 -16.78
C LEU A 879 -27.27 -0.41 -17.27
N GLU A 880 -27.12 -0.65 -18.57
CA GLU A 880 -27.48 -1.90 -19.22
C GLU A 880 -26.36 -2.93 -19.02
N LEU A 881 -26.70 -4.13 -18.54
CA LEU A 881 -25.78 -5.26 -18.40
C LEU A 881 -26.19 -6.35 -19.40
N VAL A 882 -25.34 -6.60 -20.40
CA VAL A 882 -25.60 -7.48 -21.55
C VAL A 882 -24.71 -8.71 -21.56
#